data_AF-A0A553ASR0-F1
#
_entry.id   AF-A0A553ASR0-F1
#
_cell.length_a   1.000
_cell.length_b   1.000
_cell.length_c   1.000
_cell.angle_alpha   90.00
_cell.angle_beta   90.00
_cell.angle_gamma   90.00
#
_symmetry.space_group_name_H-M   'P 1'
#
loop_
_entity.id
_entity.type
_entity.pdbx_description
1 polymer ?
#
loop_
_entity_poly.entity_id
_entity_poly.type
_entity_poly.pdbx_seq_one_letter_code
_entity_poly.pdbx_strand_id
1 'polypeptide(L)'
;MSVWIVVLEKTLILIVHGIGEQAPGETIDALTGGAVQELGLPGPIEGRTEMIAEQVEDSEQLNLFPCTIRRTVLAASDRNKLSKDQEIMAAEVYWSDLSPAPRGAFGTAFDLLRTVLGLGYLAMDNADDSASAVDIWSRRGVYGFVWIFYALIAPMNALLLLASLALLVDNFVIRIGSGAGQLPGSLLIACVAATALLAGLFWRARIRRPSSSYMLRAFMAGLAGLAGLLIIAALAAWMVPDAGWLNAMRLASCPSVEMTACWSRDHQDLAAFAWAAGLAMGLVWLGAVALLLSLFTLSTLTDLGLRRTLLLFGLPALVILAAQLAPGGIWIGFAIMIAGAALVLALAWRSLTGLRGGLRRITEFFGRRDRIFLSVCNAMLLFWMLISAALWSLFSGIVQKMDGPEGGQSLLSQIYRDYSQLPTSTMAYILIAVAALVIVGAVPVLIRQLRRDQLAQDPNTELSGLDVWCGRLILNPVMNLLLFLLILWVAFGGAFQAAKTAMDLFGITYYEWNTDTLIGKLSAFHDWISHWNVFAVTVTAVLGIAIYRAADFIAAALGVARDISVYSTRTLAAKPGPGSASRYAQRERILGRFRLVHDHLARQMDYDRLIVVAHSQGTVVAAQSLASNQMPERPRFLLTMGSPLTHIYGQYFARGFGLDPLAGRLARWINVYRCDDFVGTYVSAGNGLVENLRVAPNGHTGYWTDRNVWSALRRTLAPQPADRDINDRDSPAGPLVA
;
A
#
# COMPACT_ATOMS: atom_id res chain seq x y z
N MET A 1 31.87 57.87 -20.79
CA MET A 1 30.61 57.10 -20.70
C MET A 1 30.85 55.92 -19.78
N SER A 2 30.50 56.06 -18.52
CA SER A 2 30.60 54.97 -17.53
C SER A 2 29.43 54.04 -17.77
N VAL A 3 29.69 52.83 -18.25
CA VAL A 3 28.67 51.77 -18.33
C VAL A 3 28.35 51.39 -16.89
N TRP A 4 27.22 51.85 -16.37
CA TRP A 4 26.70 51.39 -15.09
C TRP A 4 26.34 49.91 -15.26
N ILE A 5 27.20 49.03 -14.78
CA ILE A 5 26.91 47.60 -14.69
C ILE A 5 25.83 47.47 -13.61
N VAL A 6 24.58 47.29 -14.03
CA VAL A 6 23.49 46.94 -13.12
C VAL A 6 23.82 45.55 -12.56
N VAL A 7 24.15 45.48 -11.27
CA VAL A 7 24.42 44.22 -10.59
C VAL A 7 23.09 43.58 -10.23
N LEU A 8 22.62 42.67 -11.08
CA LEU A 8 21.43 41.84 -10.84
C LEU A 8 21.74 40.77 -9.79
N GLU A 9 20.85 40.58 -8.81
CA GLU A 9 20.90 39.40 -7.95
C GLU A 9 20.34 38.20 -8.71
N LYS A 10 21.13 37.15 -8.90
CA LYS A 10 20.77 35.98 -9.71
C LYS A 10 20.24 34.86 -8.83
N THR A 11 19.01 34.44 -9.09
CA THR A 11 18.30 33.43 -8.29
C THR A 11 17.94 32.22 -9.16
N LEU A 12 18.43 31.05 -8.77
CA LEU A 12 18.03 29.78 -9.36
C LEU A 12 16.88 29.18 -8.55
N ILE A 13 15.79 28.80 -9.22
CA ILE A 13 14.63 28.16 -8.59
C ILE A 13 14.46 26.74 -9.13
N LEU A 14 14.50 25.75 -8.24
CA LEU A 14 14.14 24.37 -8.56
C LEU A 14 12.76 24.05 -8.03
N ILE A 15 11.88 23.58 -8.91
CA ILE A 15 10.51 23.28 -8.56
C ILE A 15 10.32 21.76 -8.61
N VAL A 16 9.99 21.17 -7.48
CA VAL A 16 9.87 19.71 -7.34
C VAL A 16 8.43 19.36 -7.03
N HIS A 17 7.77 18.74 -7.99
CA HIS A 17 6.40 18.33 -7.83
C HIS A 17 6.23 17.10 -6.93
N GLY A 18 4.99 16.93 -6.47
CA GLY A 18 4.54 15.79 -5.68
C GLY A 18 4.24 14.54 -6.49
N ILE A 19 3.59 13.59 -5.81
CA ILE A 19 3.03 12.37 -6.40
C ILE A 19 1.98 12.73 -7.45
N GLY A 20 1.99 12.01 -8.56
CA GLY A 20 0.96 12.07 -9.58
C GLY A 20 1.51 12.13 -11.00
N GLU A 21 0.62 11.94 -11.98
CA GLU A 21 0.92 12.20 -13.37
C GLU A 21 0.83 13.69 -13.65
N GLN A 22 1.94 14.39 -13.47
CA GLN A 22 2.04 15.75 -13.96
C GLN A 22 2.58 15.75 -15.39
N ALA A 23 2.04 16.62 -16.21
CA ALA A 23 2.63 16.89 -17.51
C ALA A 23 3.91 17.72 -17.33
N PRO A 24 4.96 17.48 -18.14
CA PRO A 24 6.15 18.33 -18.11
C PRO A 24 5.79 19.80 -18.31
N GLY A 25 6.24 20.68 -17.41
CA GLY A 25 5.94 22.11 -17.43
C GLY A 25 4.73 22.53 -16.60
N GLU A 26 3.84 21.60 -16.24
CA GLU A 26 2.56 21.93 -15.58
C GLU A 26 2.77 22.63 -14.23
N THR A 27 3.67 22.11 -13.39
CA THR A 27 3.89 22.69 -12.06
C THR A 27 4.62 24.02 -12.12
N ILE A 28 5.62 24.16 -12.99
CA ILE A 28 6.31 25.44 -13.15
C ILE A 28 5.36 26.51 -13.72
N ASP A 29 4.46 26.15 -14.62
CA ASP A 29 3.47 27.07 -15.16
C ASP A 29 2.42 27.45 -14.11
N ALA A 30 1.96 26.49 -13.30
CA ALA A 30 1.05 26.76 -12.19
C ALA A 30 1.68 27.70 -11.15
N LEU A 31 2.93 27.45 -10.76
CA LEU A 31 3.67 28.31 -9.83
C LEU A 31 3.88 29.70 -10.44
N THR A 32 4.30 29.77 -11.70
CA THR A 32 4.56 31.03 -12.39
C THR A 32 3.29 31.85 -12.55
N GLY A 33 2.18 31.22 -12.96
CA GLY A 33 0.87 31.87 -13.06
C GLY A 33 0.38 32.42 -11.72
N GLY A 34 0.51 31.62 -10.64
CA GLY A 34 0.20 32.06 -9.29
C GLY A 34 1.06 33.23 -8.84
N ALA A 35 2.38 33.20 -9.11
CA ALA A 35 3.29 34.28 -8.79
C ALA A 35 2.98 35.57 -9.55
N VAL A 36 2.70 35.50 -10.86
CA VAL A 36 2.31 36.66 -11.68
C VAL A 36 1.02 37.28 -11.16
N GLN A 37 0.00 36.46 -10.93
CA GLN A 37 -1.31 36.91 -10.46
C GLN A 37 -1.23 37.56 -9.07
N GLU A 38 -0.53 36.90 -8.14
CA GLU A 38 -0.55 37.31 -6.75
C GLU A 38 0.56 38.33 -6.46
N LEU A 39 1.81 38.03 -6.79
CA LEU A 39 2.94 38.92 -6.51
C LEU A 39 3.04 40.09 -7.49
N GLY A 40 2.22 40.09 -8.55
CA GLY A 40 2.17 41.18 -9.53
C GLY A 40 3.50 41.33 -10.28
N LEU A 41 4.19 40.21 -10.54
CA LEU A 41 5.49 40.17 -11.20
C LEU A 41 5.39 40.79 -12.61
N PRO A 42 5.92 42.00 -12.83
CA PRO A 42 5.81 42.67 -14.12
C PRO A 42 6.96 42.23 -15.02
N GLY A 43 6.65 41.57 -16.14
CA GLY A 43 7.66 41.27 -17.17
C GLY A 43 7.27 40.11 -18.09
N PRO A 44 7.85 40.05 -19.30
CA PRO A 44 7.75 38.85 -20.13
C PRO A 44 8.45 37.68 -19.43
N ILE A 45 7.88 36.49 -19.57
CA ILE A 45 8.45 35.25 -19.07
C ILE A 45 8.89 34.44 -20.28
N GLU A 46 10.20 34.28 -20.43
CA GLU A 46 10.76 33.43 -21.46
C GLU A 46 10.59 31.97 -21.03
N GLY A 47 9.95 31.15 -21.87
CA GLY A 47 9.74 29.73 -21.63
C GLY A 47 10.42 28.87 -22.70
N ARG A 48 11.12 27.83 -22.26
CA ARG A 48 11.61 26.76 -23.14
C ARG A 48 11.59 25.41 -22.44
N THR A 49 11.59 24.34 -23.21
CA THR A 49 11.73 22.97 -22.70
C THR A 49 12.91 22.31 -23.39
N GLU A 50 13.83 21.77 -22.60
CA GLU A 50 15.03 21.12 -23.06
C GLU A 50 15.04 19.66 -22.63
N MET A 51 15.62 18.77 -23.43
CA MET A 51 15.75 17.35 -23.08
C MET A 51 17.10 17.12 -22.39
N ILE A 52 17.07 16.69 -21.12
CA ILE A 52 18.26 16.36 -20.36
C ILE A 52 18.52 14.85 -20.46
N ALA A 53 19.77 14.48 -20.72
CA ALA A 53 20.19 13.09 -20.73
C ALA A 53 20.44 12.58 -19.30
N GLU A 54 19.82 11.47 -18.95
CA GLU A 54 20.16 10.65 -17.78
C GLU A 54 20.85 9.36 -18.22
N GLN A 55 21.93 9.02 -17.52
CA GLN A 55 22.54 7.70 -17.66
C GLN A 55 21.76 6.72 -16.77
N VAL A 56 21.17 5.69 -17.39
CA VAL A 56 20.52 4.61 -16.63
C VAL A 56 21.53 3.50 -16.41
N GLU A 57 21.65 3.07 -15.15
CA GLU A 57 22.48 1.93 -14.76
C GLU A 57 22.11 0.71 -15.62
N ASP A 58 23.11 0.02 -16.16
CA ASP A 58 22.96 -1.12 -17.07
C ASP A 58 22.34 -0.82 -18.46
N SER A 59 22.29 0.44 -18.87
CA SER A 59 21.89 0.84 -20.23
C SER A 59 23.04 1.57 -20.95
N GLU A 60 23.40 1.10 -22.14
CA GLU A 60 24.29 1.84 -23.05
C GLU A 60 23.58 3.05 -23.68
N GLN A 61 22.24 3.05 -23.68
CA GLN A 61 21.42 4.15 -24.19
C GLN A 61 21.17 5.17 -23.09
N LEU A 62 21.36 6.45 -23.43
CA LEU A 62 20.94 7.58 -22.61
C LEU A 62 19.42 7.71 -22.69
N ASN A 63 18.78 7.83 -21.54
CA ASN A 63 17.37 8.22 -21.50
C ASN A 63 17.28 9.73 -21.49
N LEU A 64 16.30 10.28 -22.18
CA LEU A 64 16.05 11.72 -22.20
C LEU A 64 14.80 12.01 -21.38
N PHE A 65 14.84 13.06 -20.56
CA PHE A 65 13.66 13.57 -19.86
C PHE A 65 13.52 15.09 -20.06
N PRO A 66 12.29 15.62 -20.15
CA PRO A 66 12.05 17.04 -20.38
C PRO A 66 12.37 17.86 -19.11
N CYS A 67 12.98 19.03 -19.32
CA CYS A 67 13.22 20.05 -18.32
C CYS A 67 12.64 21.37 -18.83
N THR A 68 11.52 21.78 -18.25
CA THR A 68 10.85 23.03 -18.60
C THR A 68 11.44 24.16 -17.77
N ILE A 69 11.96 25.18 -18.47
CA ILE A 69 12.68 26.33 -17.91
C ILE A 69 11.85 27.59 -18.13
N ARG A 70 11.79 28.45 -17.11
CA ARG A 70 11.25 29.81 -17.17
C ARG A 70 12.33 30.79 -16.75
N ARG A 71 12.51 31.88 -17.50
CA ARG A 71 13.42 32.96 -17.15
C ARG A 71 12.66 34.29 -17.14
N THR A 72 12.95 35.11 -16.15
CA THR A 72 12.39 36.45 -16.05
C THR A 72 13.34 37.38 -15.31
N VAL A 73 13.20 38.69 -15.54
CA VAL A 73 13.93 39.74 -14.83
C VAL A 73 12.89 40.59 -14.11
N LEU A 74 13.05 40.69 -12.79
CA LEU A 74 12.19 41.49 -11.92
C LEU A 74 12.93 42.75 -11.53
N ALA A 75 12.44 43.91 -11.99
CA ALA A 75 12.93 45.19 -11.52
C ALA A 75 12.57 45.39 -10.04
N ALA A 76 13.50 45.95 -9.26
CA ALA A 76 13.23 46.41 -7.91
C ALA A 76 12.11 47.45 -7.93
N SER A 77 11.11 47.28 -7.07
CA SER A 77 10.06 48.28 -6.88
C SER A 77 9.49 48.23 -5.48
N ASP A 78 8.93 49.34 -5.01
CA ASP A 78 8.22 49.37 -3.73
C ASP A 78 7.05 48.38 -3.70
N ARG A 79 6.46 48.08 -4.87
CA ARG A 79 5.35 47.14 -5.02
C ARG A 79 5.76 45.69 -4.72
N ASN A 80 6.93 45.27 -5.17
CA ASN A 80 7.44 43.91 -4.93
C ASN A 80 8.40 43.82 -3.73
N LYS A 81 8.73 44.96 -3.10
CA LYS A 81 9.62 45.07 -1.93
C LYS A 81 11.03 44.50 -2.17
N LEU A 82 11.47 44.41 -3.42
CA LEU A 82 12.82 43.98 -3.77
C LEU A 82 13.78 45.16 -3.64
N SER A 83 14.92 44.94 -2.97
CA SER A 83 15.97 45.96 -2.80
C SER A 83 16.90 46.08 -4.01
N LYS A 84 16.89 45.08 -4.90
CA LYS A 84 17.70 45.00 -6.12
C LYS A 84 16.92 44.30 -7.22
N ASP A 85 17.22 44.65 -8.46
CA ASP A 85 16.74 43.93 -9.63
C ASP A 85 17.20 42.47 -9.54
N GLN A 86 16.30 41.55 -9.85
CA GLN A 86 16.55 40.12 -9.77
C GLN A 86 16.44 39.46 -11.13
N GLU A 87 17.42 38.63 -11.44
CA GLU A 87 17.33 37.71 -12.56
C GLU A 87 16.96 36.33 -12.02
N ILE A 88 15.86 35.77 -12.51
CA ILE A 88 15.33 34.48 -12.04
C ILE A 88 15.37 33.48 -13.18
N MET A 89 15.97 32.32 -12.90
CA MET A 89 15.88 31.14 -13.76
C MET A 89 15.28 29.99 -12.95
N ALA A 90 14.10 29.56 -13.35
CA ALA A 90 13.36 28.50 -12.70
C ALA A 90 13.27 27.27 -13.62
N ALA A 91 13.39 26.07 -13.06
CA ALA A 91 13.05 24.85 -13.79
C ALA A 91 12.33 23.83 -12.91
N GLU A 92 11.52 23.02 -13.58
CA GLU A 92 10.87 21.86 -12.99
C GLU A 92 11.80 20.64 -12.99
N VAL A 93 11.86 19.96 -11.84
CA VAL A 93 12.48 18.64 -11.70
C VAL A 93 11.43 17.60 -12.04
N TYR A 94 11.37 17.21 -13.32
CA TYR A 94 10.40 16.25 -13.84
C TYR A 94 10.79 14.80 -13.53
N TRP A 95 9.92 14.08 -12.82
CA TRP A 95 10.13 12.66 -12.49
C TRP A 95 8.89 11.77 -12.61
N SER A 96 7.72 12.31 -12.99
CA SER A 96 6.47 11.54 -13.07
C SER A 96 6.51 10.36 -14.07
N ASP A 97 7.32 10.41 -15.12
CA ASP A 97 7.54 9.31 -16.07
C ASP A 97 8.21 8.08 -15.45
N LEU A 98 8.85 8.21 -14.27
CA LEU A 98 9.41 7.08 -13.53
C LEU A 98 8.34 6.26 -12.80
N SER A 99 7.12 6.80 -12.68
CA SER A 99 5.97 6.15 -12.05
C SER A 99 4.68 6.49 -12.82
N PRO A 100 4.57 6.06 -14.10
CA PRO A 100 3.42 6.39 -14.93
C PRO A 100 2.15 5.75 -14.36
N ALA A 101 1.02 6.46 -14.41
CA ALA A 101 -0.26 5.86 -14.08
C ALA A 101 -0.70 4.85 -15.12
N PRO A 102 -1.36 3.78 -14.67
CA PRO A 102 -1.94 2.83 -15.58
C PRO A 102 -3.04 3.49 -16.42
N ARG A 103 -3.07 3.16 -17.72
CA ARG A 103 -4.18 3.54 -18.60
C ARG A 103 -5.09 2.34 -18.83
N GLY A 104 -6.39 2.56 -18.64
CA GLY A 104 -7.44 1.55 -18.84
C GLY A 104 -7.54 0.52 -17.72
N ALA A 105 -8.67 -0.20 -17.70
CA ALA A 105 -9.03 -1.09 -16.59
C ALA A 105 -8.01 -2.20 -16.30
N PHE A 106 -7.46 -2.84 -17.33
CA PHE A 106 -6.45 -3.88 -17.17
C PHE A 106 -5.16 -3.31 -16.59
N GLY A 107 -4.71 -2.16 -17.11
CA GLY A 107 -3.57 -1.44 -16.55
C GLY A 107 -3.78 -1.15 -15.07
N THR A 108 -4.95 -0.63 -14.71
CA THR A 108 -5.27 -0.28 -13.31
C THR A 108 -5.31 -1.51 -12.41
N ALA A 109 -5.84 -2.63 -12.89
CA ALA A 109 -5.86 -3.90 -12.16
C ALA A 109 -4.43 -4.44 -11.93
N PHE A 110 -3.57 -4.41 -12.95
CA PHE A 110 -2.17 -4.80 -12.81
C PHE A 110 -1.38 -3.84 -11.91
N ASP A 111 -1.67 -2.54 -11.95
CA ASP A 111 -1.03 -1.56 -11.07
C ASP A 111 -1.49 -1.72 -9.62
N LEU A 112 -2.78 -2.02 -9.39
CA LEU A 112 -3.28 -2.38 -8.07
C LEU A 112 -2.54 -3.62 -7.53
N LEU A 113 -2.41 -4.66 -8.35
CA LEU A 113 -1.65 -5.86 -8.00
C LEU A 113 -0.20 -5.49 -7.66
N ARG A 114 0.46 -4.71 -8.52
CA ARG A 114 1.83 -4.23 -8.32
C ARG A 114 1.97 -3.38 -7.06
N THR A 115 0.96 -2.59 -6.71
CA THR A 115 0.94 -1.74 -5.52
C THR A 115 0.80 -2.58 -4.25
N VAL A 116 -0.16 -3.52 -4.22
CA VAL A 116 -0.32 -4.51 -3.12
C VAL A 116 0.97 -5.29 -2.91
N LEU A 117 1.61 -5.66 -4.02
CA LEU A 117 2.92 -6.26 -4.01
C LEU A 117 3.96 -5.27 -3.41
N GLY A 118 4.07 -4.04 -3.92
CA GLY A 118 5.02 -3.02 -3.47
C GLY A 118 4.94 -2.69 -1.97
N LEU A 119 3.76 -2.85 -1.35
CA LEU A 119 3.58 -2.69 0.10
C LEU A 119 4.53 -3.57 0.93
N GLY A 120 4.96 -4.74 0.44
CA GLY A 120 5.90 -5.55 1.21
C GLY A 120 7.28 -4.89 1.36
N TYR A 121 7.69 -4.02 0.42
CA TYR A 121 8.92 -3.23 0.56
C TYR A 121 8.75 -2.21 1.66
N LEU A 122 7.59 -1.56 1.71
CA LEU A 122 7.23 -0.63 2.78
C LEU A 122 7.27 -1.32 4.15
N ALA A 123 6.75 -2.55 4.25
CA ALA A 123 6.79 -3.32 5.49
C ALA A 123 8.23 -3.68 5.92
N MET A 124 9.08 -4.11 4.98
CA MET A 124 10.49 -4.41 5.26
C MET A 124 11.28 -3.15 5.64
N ASP A 125 11.10 -2.05 4.90
CA ASP A 125 11.72 -0.75 5.19
C ASP A 125 11.31 -0.25 6.57
N ASN A 126 10.03 -0.32 6.91
CA ASN A 126 9.58 0.12 8.22
C ASN A 126 10.14 -0.75 9.35
N ALA A 127 10.30 -2.06 9.14
CA ALA A 127 10.93 -2.95 10.12
C ALA A 127 12.44 -2.71 10.30
N ASP A 128 13.10 -2.11 9.31
CA ASP A 128 14.54 -1.79 9.32
C ASP A 128 14.82 -0.34 9.80
N ASP A 129 13.99 0.62 9.39
CA ASP A 129 14.24 2.06 9.50
C ASP A 129 13.38 2.79 10.55
N SER A 130 12.54 2.08 11.30
CA SER A 130 11.77 2.67 12.41
C SER A 130 12.67 3.31 13.47
N ALA A 131 12.18 4.38 14.11
CA ALA A 131 12.89 5.06 15.19
C ALA A 131 13.12 4.13 16.40
N SER A 132 12.10 3.37 16.77
CA SER A 132 12.10 2.38 17.83
C SER A 132 12.81 1.11 17.38
N ALA A 133 13.52 0.49 18.31
CA ALA A 133 14.13 -0.80 18.07
C ALA A 133 13.03 -1.84 17.83
N VAL A 134 13.02 -2.43 16.63
CA VAL A 134 12.22 -3.61 16.32
C VAL A 134 13.05 -4.85 16.66
N ASP A 135 12.46 -5.72 17.48
CA ASP A 135 13.06 -7.00 17.85
C ASP A 135 13.44 -7.85 16.63
N ILE A 136 14.52 -8.63 16.75
CA ILE A 136 15.07 -9.42 15.66
C ILE A 136 14.06 -10.46 15.13
N TRP A 137 13.22 -11.03 15.99
CA TRP A 137 12.21 -12.01 15.58
C TRP A 137 11.03 -11.35 14.88
N SER A 138 10.58 -10.18 15.35
CA SER A 138 9.58 -9.39 14.62
C SER A 138 10.08 -9.01 13.23
N ARG A 139 11.34 -8.55 13.12
CA ARG A 139 11.96 -8.24 11.83
C ARG A 139 12.01 -9.47 10.94
N ARG A 140 12.56 -10.59 11.42
CA ARG A 140 12.60 -11.85 10.66
C ARG A 140 11.22 -12.35 10.25
N GLY A 141 10.22 -12.19 11.11
CA GLY A 141 8.85 -12.59 10.80
C GLY A 141 8.24 -11.73 9.69
N VAL A 142 8.48 -10.41 9.66
CA VAL A 142 8.03 -9.55 8.53
C VAL A 142 8.65 -10.01 7.22
N TYR A 143 9.96 -10.26 7.23
CA TYR A 143 10.68 -10.78 6.08
C TYR A 143 10.18 -12.16 5.64
N GLY A 144 9.93 -13.06 6.60
CA GLY A 144 9.36 -14.38 6.36
C GLY A 144 7.96 -14.30 5.76
N PHE A 145 7.11 -13.39 6.27
CA PHE A 145 5.76 -13.15 5.76
C PHE A 145 5.80 -12.68 4.31
N VAL A 146 6.59 -11.63 4.03
CA VAL A 146 6.76 -11.11 2.67
C VAL A 146 7.31 -12.20 1.75
N TRP A 147 8.27 -13.01 2.21
CA TRP A 147 8.79 -14.12 1.42
C TRP A 147 7.73 -15.19 1.14
N ILE A 148 6.97 -15.67 2.13
CA ILE A 148 5.89 -16.65 1.94
C ILE A 148 4.88 -16.12 0.92
N PHE A 149 4.50 -14.87 1.07
CA PHE A 149 3.56 -14.22 0.17
C PHE A 149 4.07 -14.23 -1.28
N TYR A 150 5.32 -13.82 -1.49
CA TYR A 150 5.89 -13.68 -2.83
C TYR A 150 6.39 -14.97 -3.46
N ALA A 151 6.94 -15.88 -2.68
CA ALA A 151 7.54 -17.11 -3.18
C ALA A 151 6.57 -18.29 -3.20
N LEU A 152 5.45 -18.22 -2.46
CA LEU A 152 4.47 -19.30 -2.38
C LEU A 152 3.08 -18.81 -2.82
N ILE A 153 2.45 -17.89 -2.08
CA ILE A 153 1.04 -17.51 -2.30
C ILE A 153 0.82 -16.94 -3.72
N ALA A 154 1.59 -15.94 -4.12
CA ALA A 154 1.42 -15.30 -5.43
C ALA A 154 1.74 -16.26 -6.60
N PRO A 155 2.85 -17.03 -6.58
CA PRO A 155 3.13 -18.04 -7.59
C PRO A 155 2.09 -19.16 -7.67
N MET A 156 1.56 -19.64 -6.54
CA MET A 156 0.50 -20.66 -6.54
C MET A 156 -0.76 -20.13 -7.23
N ASN A 157 -1.19 -18.90 -6.92
CA ASN A 157 -2.32 -18.27 -7.61
C ASN A 157 -2.05 -18.08 -9.11
N ALA A 158 -0.81 -17.74 -9.50
CA ALA A 158 -0.45 -17.64 -10.91
C ALA A 158 -0.51 -18.99 -11.63
N LEU A 159 0.00 -20.06 -11.02
CA LEU A 159 -0.08 -21.43 -11.59
C LEU A 159 -1.52 -21.91 -11.68
N LEU A 160 -2.31 -21.68 -10.64
CA LEU A 160 -3.72 -22.00 -10.63
C LEU A 160 -4.45 -21.24 -11.74
N LEU A 161 -4.19 -19.94 -11.93
CA LEU A 161 -4.75 -19.16 -13.03
C LEU A 161 -4.33 -19.70 -14.40
N LEU A 162 -3.06 -20.06 -14.60
CA LEU A 162 -2.58 -20.66 -15.85
C LEU A 162 -3.26 -22.01 -16.14
N ALA A 163 -3.38 -22.87 -15.13
CA ALA A 163 -4.09 -24.14 -15.25
C ALA A 163 -5.58 -23.94 -15.56
N SER A 164 -6.21 -22.96 -14.90
CA SER A 164 -7.58 -22.53 -15.15
C SER A 164 -7.78 -22.15 -16.62
N LEU A 165 -6.92 -21.27 -17.14
CA LEU A 165 -6.96 -20.82 -18.53
C LEU A 165 -6.73 -21.99 -19.50
N ALA A 166 -5.80 -22.90 -19.18
CA ALA A 166 -5.55 -24.09 -20.00
C ALA A 166 -6.78 -25.02 -20.08
N LEU A 167 -7.53 -25.15 -18.98
CA LEU A 167 -8.77 -25.92 -18.96
C LEU A 167 -9.90 -25.27 -19.75
N LEU A 168 -9.97 -23.93 -19.85
CA LEU A 168 -10.94 -23.27 -20.73
C LEU A 168 -10.72 -23.62 -22.21
N VAL A 169 -9.47 -23.92 -22.60
CA VAL A 169 -9.08 -24.24 -23.97
C VAL A 169 -9.46 -25.67 -24.36
N ASP A 170 -9.71 -26.56 -23.40
CA ASP A 170 -10.08 -27.98 -23.63
C ASP A 170 -11.26 -28.11 -24.60
N ASN A 171 -12.31 -27.32 -24.37
CA ASN A 171 -13.52 -27.31 -25.20
C ASN A 171 -13.29 -26.85 -26.65
N PHE A 172 -12.13 -26.22 -26.96
CA PHE A 172 -11.90 -25.57 -28.25
C PHE A 172 -10.72 -26.15 -29.05
N VAL A 173 -9.64 -26.61 -28.40
CA VAL A 173 -8.37 -26.92 -29.09
C VAL A 173 -7.80 -28.29 -28.73
N ILE A 174 -7.85 -28.72 -27.46
CA ILE A 174 -7.17 -29.93 -26.98
C ILE A 174 -8.17 -30.76 -26.17
N ARG A 175 -8.69 -31.87 -26.71
CA ARG A 175 -9.59 -32.74 -25.95
C ARG A 175 -8.83 -33.51 -24.87
N ILE A 176 -9.23 -33.36 -23.62
CA ILE A 176 -8.66 -34.11 -22.49
C ILE A 176 -9.17 -35.56 -22.48
N GLY A 177 -8.25 -36.51 -22.35
CA GLY A 177 -8.56 -37.93 -22.22
C GLY A 177 -7.44 -38.85 -22.69
N SER A 178 -7.72 -40.15 -22.69
CA SER A 178 -6.77 -41.24 -22.98
C SER A 178 -6.96 -41.86 -24.37
N GLY A 179 -7.95 -41.38 -25.13
CA GLY A 179 -8.18 -41.81 -26.52
C GLY A 179 -7.12 -41.28 -27.49
N ALA A 180 -7.08 -41.86 -28.69
CA ALA A 180 -6.20 -41.37 -29.76
C ALA A 180 -6.51 -39.91 -30.10
N GLY A 181 -5.48 -39.05 -30.05
CA GLY A 181 -5.63 -37.60 -30.29
C GLY A 181 -6.13 -36.80 -29.09
N GLN A 182 -6.30 -37.44 -27.92
CA GLN A 182 -6.60 -36.77 -26.66
C GLN A 182 -5.33 -36.59 -25.81
N LEU A 183 -5.31 -35.56 -24.96
CA LEU A 183 -4.20 -35.30 -24.05
C LEU A 183 -4.56 -35.78 -22.64
N PRO A 184 -3.82 -36.71 -22.03
CA PRO A 184 -4.00 -37.11 -20.64
C PRO A 184 -3.93 -35.90 -19.70
N GLY A 185 -4.80 -35.87 -18.68
CA GLY A 185 -4.91 -34.74 -17.76
C GLY A 185 -3.61 -34.45 -17.01
N SER A 186 -2.89 -35.51 -16.62
CA SER A 186 -1.55 -35.40 -16.02
C SER A 186 -0.53 -34.77 -16.96
N LEU A 187 -0.56 -35.09 -18.26
CA LEU A 187 0.32 -34.47 -19.25
C LEU A 187 -0.04 -33.01 -19.51
N LEU A 188 -1.33 -32.64 -19.49
CA LEU A 188 -1.75 -31.23 -19.56
C LEU A 188 -1.15 -30.42 -18.40
N ILE A 189 -1.26 -30.92 -17.16
CA ILE A 189 -0.66 -30.29 -15.97
C ILE A 189 0.85 -30.16 -16.14
N ALA A 190 1.53 -31.21 -16.59
CA ALA A 190 2.96 -31.19 -16.83
C ALA A 190 3.34 -30.14 -17.90
N CYS A 191 2.54 -29.96 -18.96
CA CYS A 191 2.78 -28.96 -20.00
C CYS A 191 2.61 -27.52 -19.49
N VAL A 192 1.55 -27.25 -18.71
CA VAL A 192 1.32 -25.94 -18.08
C VAL A 192 2.47 -25.60 -17.12
N ALA A 193 2.83 -26.56 -16.27
CA ALA A 193 3.93 -26.41 -15.33
C ALA A 193 5.28 -26.26 -16.05
N ALA A 194 5.56 -27.03 -17.10
CA ALA A 194 6.75 -26.88 -17.92
C ALA A 194 6.85 -25.49 -18.55
N THR A 195 5.73 -24.94 -19.03
CA THR A 195 5.68 -23.57 -19.58
C THR A 195 6.05 -22.54 -18.51
N ALA A 196 5.49 -22.65 -17.31
CA ALA A 196 5.82 -21.76 -16.18
C ALA A 196 7.29 -21.91 -15.74
N LEU A 197 7.82 -23.13 -15.70
CA LEU A 197 9.21 -23.42 -15.38
C LEU A 197 10.16 -22.81 -16.43
N LEU A 198 9.88 -23.03 -17.72
CA LEU A 198 10.67 -22.48 -18.82
C LEU A 198 10.64 -20.95 -18.81
N ALA A 199 9.48 -20.33 -18.55
CA ALA A 199 9.39 -18.89 -18.36
C ALA A 199 10.26 -18.41 -17.17
N GLY A 200 10.24 -19.14 -16.05
CA GLY A 200 11.10 -18.88 -14.89
C GLY A 200 12.60 -19.01 -15.18
N LEU A 201 13.00 -20.06 -15.91
CA LEU A 201 14.38 -20.29 -16.32
C LEU A 201 14.86 -19.29 -17.36
N PHE A 202 14.02 -18.98 -18.35
CA PHE A 202 14.28 -17.95 -19.35
C PHE A 202 14.46 -16.58 -18.70
N TRP A 203 13.57 -16.23 -17.77
CA TRP A 203 13.69 -15.01 -16.97
C TRP A 203 15.00 -14.99 -16.19
N ARG A 204 15.38 -16.10 -15.55
CA ARG A 204 16.66 -16.24 -14.84
C ARG A 204 17.87 -16.13 -15.78
N ALA A 205 17.78 -16.59 -17.02
CA ALA A 205 18.88 -16.57 -18.00
C ALA A 205 19.02 -15.21 -18.71
N ARG A 206 17.91 -14.54 -19.04
CA ARG A 206 17.89 -13.32 -19.87
C ARG A 206 17.62 -12.03 -19.09
N ILE A 207 16.92 -12.10 -17.96
CA ILE A 207 16.41 -10.94 -17.21
C ILE A 207 17.10 -10.83 -15.83
N ARG A 208 18.20 -11.58 -15.61
CA ARG A 208 19.15 -11.38 -14.50
C ARG A 208 19.95 -10.07 -14.62
N ARG A 209 19.30 -8.99 -15.06
CA ARG A 209 19.85 -7.65 -14.90
C ARG A 209 19.93 -7.33 -13.40
N PRO A 210 21.02 -6.69 -12.92
CA PRO A 210 21.16 -6.21 -11.54
C PRO A 210 19.96 -5.38 -11.06
N SER A 211 19.22 -4.77 -11.98
CA SER A 211 18.03 -3.95 -11.73
C SER A 211 16.73 -4.69 -11.39
N SER A 212 16.65 -6.02 -11.51
CA SER A 212 15.43 -6.75 -11.12
C SER A 212 15.15 -6.63 -9.63
N SER A 213 13.87 -6.48 -9.23
CA SER A 213 13.51 -6.28 -7.83
C SER A 213 13.64 -7.58 -7.01
N TYR A 214 13.96 -7.46 -5.71
CA TYR A 214 14.04 -8.62 -4.79
C TYR A 214 12.78 -9.50 -4.83
N MET A 215 11.62 -8.87 -4.82
CA MET A 215 10.32 -9.53 -4.82
C MET A 215 10.00 -10.25 -6.12
N LEU A 216 10.32 -9.65 -7.26
CA LEU A 216 10.16 -10.30 -8.56
C LEU A 216 11.01 -11.59 -8.63
N ARG A 217 12.20 -11.59 -8.03
CA ARG A 217 13.03 -12.81 -7.95
C ARG A 217 12.44 -13.87 -7.04
N ALA A 218 11.92 -13.47 -5.88
CA ALA A 218 11.22 -14.39 -4.99
C ALA A 218 10.01 -15.02 -5.72
N PHE A 219 9.24 -14.22 -6.45
CA PHE A 219 8.13 -14.68 -7.28
C PHE A 219 8.58 -15.64 -8.37
N MET A 220 9.56 -15.28 -9.20
CA MET A 220 10.00 -16.15 -10.30
C MET A 220 10.68 -17.43 -9.80
N ALA A 221 11.41 -17.37 -8.69
CA ALA A 221 11.98 -18.56 -8.04
C ALA A 221 10.88 -19.47 -7.48
N GLY A 222 9.87 -18.88 -6.82
CA GLY A 222 8.69 -19.60 -6.33
C GLY A 222 7.91 -20.26 -7.46
N LEU A 223 7.65 -19.52 -8.53
CA LEU A 223 6.95 -20.00 -9.73
C LEU A 223 7.68 -21.18 -10.36
N ALA A 224 8.99 -21.05 -10.59
CA ALA A 224 9.81 -22.14 -11.13
C ALA A 224 9.87 -23.34 -10.18
N GLY A 225 10.03 -23.12 -8.88
CA GLY A 225 10.10 -24.19 -7.88
C GLY A 225 8.81 -25.00 -7.80
N LEU A 226 7.66 -24.32 -7.68
CA LEU A 226 6.35 -24.96 -7.65
C LEU A 226 6.00 -25.65 -8.97
N ALA A 227 6.34 -25.02 -10.10
CA ALA A 227 6.20 -25.64 -11.42
C ALA A 227 7.03 -26.94 -11.53
N GLY A 228 8.28 -26.94 -11.05
CA GLY A 228 9.11 -28.13 -11.02
C GLY A 228 8.49 -29.27 -10.18
N LEU A 229 7.94 -28.94 -9.01
CA LEU A 229 7.24 -29.91 -8.17
C LEU A 229 5.98 -30.47 -8.86
N LEU A 230 5.22 -29.63 -9.54
CA LEU A 230 4.04 -30.05 -10.30
C LEU A 230 4.40 -30.97 -11.47
N ILE A 231 5.49 -30.70 -12.20
CA ILE A 231 5.97 -31.59 -13.27
C ILE A 231 6.32 -32.97 -12.70
N ILE A 232 7.07 -33.01 -11.60
CA ILE A 232 7.45 -34.28 -10.96
C ILE A 232 6.21 -35.06 -10.53
N ALA A 233 5.26 -34.40 -9.87
CA ALA A 233 4.03 -35.04 -9.42
C ALA A 233 3.17 -35.54 -10.60
N ALA A 234 3.04 -34.73 -11.66
CA ALA A 234 2.29 -35.09 -12.86
C ALA A 234 2.93 -36.27 -13.63
N LEU A 235 4.25 -36.28 -13.77
CA LEU A 235 4.97 -37.40 -14.38
C LEU A 235 4.88 -38.67 -13.54
N ALA A 236 4.96 -38.55 -12.21
CA ALA A 236 4.77 -39.69 -11.31
C ALA A 236 3.36 -40.28 -11.44
N ALA A 237 2.33 -39.42 -11.53
CA ALA A 237 0.95 -39.85 -11.73
C ALA A 237 0.74 -40.52 -13.09
N TRP A 238 1.41 -40.03 -14.14
CA TRP A 238 1.38 -40.63 -15.48
C TRP A 238 2.12 -41.97 -15.55
N MET A 239 3.29 -42.09 -14.92
CA MET A 239 4.12 -43.31 -14.97
C MET A 239 3.59 -44.43 -14.08
N VAL A 240 2.98 -44.10 -12.94
CA VAL A 240 2.47 -45.08 -11.97
C VAL A 240 1.01 -44.76 -11.66
N PRO A 241 0.10 -44.96 -12.63
CA PRO A 241 -1.28 -44.53 -12.50
C PRO A 241 -2.03 -45.30 -11.40
N ASP A 242 -1.58 -46.50 -11.04
CA ASP A 242 -2.16 -47.35 -9.98
C ASP A 242 -1.50 -47.15 -8.60
N ALA A 243 -0.70 -46.10 -8.41
CA ALA A 243 -0.08 -45.85 -7.10
C ALA A 243 -1.13 -45.64 -6.01
N GLY A 244 -0.96 -46.30 -4.86
CA GLY A 244 -1.93 -46.24 -3.75
C GLY A 244 -2.19 -44.82 -3.24
N TRP A 245 -1.18 -43.97 -3.19
CA TRP A 245 -1.33 -42.56 -2.79
C TRP A 245 -2.17 -41.75 -3.80
N LEU A 246 -2.03 -42.04 -5.11
CA LEU A 246 -2.77 -41.36 -6.16
C LEU A 246 -4.23 -41.80 -6.16
N ASN A 247 -4.48 -43.10 -5.96
CA ASN A 247 -5.84 -43.60 -5.79
C ASN A 247 -6.52 -43.01 -4.54
N ALA A 248 -5.79 -42.87 -3.43
CA ALA A 248 -6.29 -42.19 -2.24
C ALA A 248 -6.63 -40.72 -2.53
N MET A 249 -5.78 -40.00 -3.28
CA MET A 249 -6.06 -38.63 -3.70
C MET A 249 -7.27 -38.53 -4.64
N ARG A 250 -7.40 -39.43 -5.61
CA ARG A 250 -8.58 -39.48 -6.50
C ARG A 250 -9.87 -39.69 -5.71
N LEU A 251 -9.86 -40.66 -4.78
CA LEU A 251 -10.99 -40.92 -3.88
C LEU A 251 -11.33 -39.70 -3.02
N ALA A 252 -10.32 -39.04 -2.44
CA ALA A 252 -10.51 -37.83 -1.64
C ALA A 252 -11.04 -36.65 -2.45
N SER A 253 -10.60 -36.52 -3.71
CA SER A 253 -11.05 -35.46 -4.62
C SER A 253 -12.49 -35.64 -5.10
N CYS A 254 -13.07 -36.83 -4.94
CA CYS A 254 -14.39 -37.19 -5.45
C CYS A 254 -15.38 -37.54 -4.31
N PRO A 255 -15.95 -36.54 -3.61
CA PRO A 255 -16.77 -36.78 -2.42
C PRO A 255 -18.14 -37.43 -2.68
N SER A 256 -18.65 -37.46 -3.91
CA SER A 256 -19.90 -38.17 -4.25
C SER A 256 -19.65 -39.41 -5.13
N VAL A 257 -19.94 -40.58 -4.57
CA VAL A 257 -19.83 -41.90 -5.24
C VAL A 257 -20.79 -42.03 -6.44
N GLU A 258 -21.87 -41.24 -6.48
CA GLU A 258 -22.78 -41.21 -7.63
C GLU A 258 -22.18 -40.52 -8.87
N MET A 259 -21.24 -39.58 -8.71
CA MET A 259 -20.58 -38.92 -9.84
C MET A 259 -19.31 -39.63 -10.31
N THR A 260 -18.64 -40.40 -9.44
CA THR A 260 -17.38 -41.11 -9.78
C THR A 260 -17.53 -42.19 -10.84
N ALA A 261 -18.73 -42.78 -10.98
CA ALA A 261 -19.01 -43.75 -12.03
C ALA A 261 -18.91 -43.15 -13.46
N CYS A 262 -18.93 -41.82 -13.59
CA CYS A 262 -18.98 -41.13 -14.88
C CYS A 262 -17.65 -40.49 -15.32
N TRP A 263 -16.62 -40.42 -14.48
CA TRP A 263 -15.38 -39.71 -14.81
C TRP A 263 -14.31 -40.64 -15.38
N SER A 264 -13.67 -40.21 -16.48
CA SER A 264 -12.47 -40.89 -16.97
C SER A 264 -11.31 -40.72 -15.98
N ARG A 265 -10.34 -41.63 -16.03
CA ARG A 265 -9.15 -41.59 -15.17
C ARG A 265 -8.40 -40.26 -15.25
N ASP A 266 -8.34 -39.68 -16.45
CA ASP A 266 -7.69 -38.38 -16.71
C ASP A 266 -8.41 -37.22 -16.01
N HIS A 267 -9.74 -37.30 -15.89
CA HIS A 267 -10.56 -36.30 -15.20
C HIS A 267 -10.36 -36.39 -13.68
N GLN A 268 -10.27 -37.61 -13.16
CA GLN A 268 -9.95 -37.86 -11.75
C GLN A 268 -8.55 -37.34 -11.38
N ASP A 269 -7.57 -37.44 -12.29
CA ASP A 269 -6.24 -36.87 -12.08
C ASP A 269 -6.30 -35.35 -11.97
N LEU A 270 -6.98 -34.67 -12.89
CA LEU A 270 -7.14 -33.21 -12.84
C LEU A 270 -7.82 -32.75 -11.55
N ALA A 271 -8.88 -33.44 -11.13
CA ALA A 271 -9.56 -33.17 -9.87
C ALA A 271 -8.64 -33.37 -8.67
N ALA A 272 -7.87 -34.46 -8.64
CA ALA A 272 -6.89 -34.74 -7.58
C ALA A 272 -5.82 -33.64 -7.46
N PHE A 273 -5.29 -33.15 -8.59
CA PHE A 273 -4.30 -32.06 -8.59
C PHE A 273 -4.92 -30.72 -8.20
N ALA A 274 -6.11 -30.39 -8.70
CA ALA A 274 -6.83 -29.17 -8.32
C ALA A 274 -7.12 -29.15 -6.83
N TRP A 275 -7.61 -30.27 -6.28
CA TRP A 275 -7.84 -30.46 -4.86
C TRP A 275 -6.56 -30.30 -4.04
N ALA A 276 -5.48 -30.98 -4.42
CA ALA A 276 -4.21 -30.88 -3.70
C ALA A 276 -3.61 -29.47 -3.73
N ALA A 277 -3.73 -28.76 -4.85
CA ALA A 277 -3.30 -27.37 -4.97
C ALA A 277 -4.16 -26.44 -4.10
N GLY A 278 -5.48 -26.66 -4.04
CA GLY A 278 -6.39 -25.96 -3.14
C GLY A 278 -6.05 -26.18 -1.66
N LEU A 279 -5.79 -27.42 -1.26
CA LEU A 279 -5.36 -27.77 0.10
C LEU A 279 -4.00 -27.13 0.45
N ALA A 280 -3.01 -27.28 -0.43
CA ALA A 280 -1.69 -26.67 -0.26
C ALA A 280 -1.81 -25.15 -0.12
N MET A 281 -2.65 -24.51 -0.94
CA MET A 281 -2.90 -23.07 -0.87
C MET A 281 -3.51 -22.72 0.50
N GLY A 282 -4.54 -23.45 0.94
CA GLY A 282 -5.15 -23.27 2.26
C GLY A 282 -4.14 -23.38 3.40
N LEU A 283 -3.25 -24.39 3.37
CA LEU A 283 -2.20 -24.56 4.38
C LEU A 283 -1.17 -23.43 4.36
N VAL A 284 -0.73 -22.97 3.20
CA VAL A 284 0.19 -21.82 3.07
C VAL A 284 -0.47 -20.55 3.60
N TRP A 285 -1.76 -20.34 3.31
CA TRP A 285 -2.55 -19.23 3.87
C TRP A 285 -2.61 -19.28 5.39
N LEU A 286 -2.94 -20.44 5.97
CA LEU A 286 -2.96 -20.63 7.42
C LEU A 286 -1.59 -20.37 8.03
N GLY A 287 -0.51 -20.79 7.38
CA GLY A 287 0.85 -20.46 7.79
C GLY A 287 1.14 -18.95 7.77
N ALA A 288 0.74 -18.25 6.71
CA ALA A 288 0.92 -16.79 6.60
C ALA A 288 0.12 -16.03 7.67
N VAL A 289 -1.13 -16.45 7.91
CA VAL A 289 -1.99 -15.93 8.97
C VAL A 289 -1.38 -16.20 10.34
N ALA A 290 -0.96 -17.44 10.63
CA ALA A 290 -0.35 -17.80 11.90
C ALA A 290 0.93 -17.00 12.16
N LEU A 291 1.72 -16.74 11.13
CA LEU A 291 2.90 -15.88 11.22
C LEU A 291 2.53 -14.43 11.53
N LEU A 292 1.48 -13.88 10.89
CA LEU A 292 0.99 -12.53 11.21
C LEU A 292 0.43 -12.42 12.62
N LEU A 293 -0.32 -13.43 13.08
CA LEU A 293 -0.80 -13.50 14.46
C LEU A 293 0.38 -13.58 15.43
N SER A 294 1.40 -14.38 15.12
CA SER A 294 2.61 -14.46 15.93
C SER A 294 3.36 -13.13 15.98
N LEU A 295 3.51 -12.45 14.84
CA LEU A 295 4.09 -11.11 14.75
C LEU A 295 3.31 -10.10 15.59
N PHE A 296 1.98 -10.15 15.51
CA PHE A 296 1.10 -9.29 16.28
C PHE A 296 1.21 -9.53 17.77
N THR A 297 1.09 -10.79 18.19
CA THR A 297 1.16 -11.19 19.60
C THR A 297 2.52 -10.83 20.16
N LEU A 298 3.61 -11.11 19.45
CA LEU A 298 4.94 -10.71 19.89
C LEU A 298 5.06 -9.19 20.02
N SER A 299 4.62 -8.45 18.99
CA SER A 299 4.67 -6.98 18.95
C SER A 299 3.81 -6.31 20.03
N THR A 300 2.69 -6.92 20.41
CA THR A 300 1.80 -6.42 21.47
C THR A 300 2.31 -6.81 22.85
N LEU A 301 2.81 -8.04 23.02
CA LEU A 301 3.42 -8.49 24.26
C LEU A 301 4.65 -7.65 24.64
N THR A 302 5.52 -7.33 23.69
CA THR A 302 6.73 -6.53 23.94
C THR A 302 6.39 -5.13 24.44
N ASP A 303 5.32 -4.53 23.94
CA ASP A 303 5.03 -3.12 24.16
C ASP A 303 3.97 -2.87 25.25
N LEU A 304 2.93 -3.71 25.31
CA LEU A 304 1.82 -3.57 26.27
C LEU A 304 2.00 -4.44 27.51
N GLY A 305 2.82 -5.49 27.42
CA GLY A 305 2.95 -6.54 28.42
C GLY A 305 1.80 -7.57 28.38
N LEU A 306 2.02 -8.72 29.00
CA LEU A 306 1.10 -9.87 28.98
C LEU A 306 -0.32 -9.52 29.43
N ARG A 307 -0.46 -8.87 30.60
CA ARG A 307 -1.79 -8.57 31.19
C ARG A 307 -2.66 -7.70 30.27
N ARG A 308 -2.08 -6.68 29.64
CA ARG A 308 -2.83 -5.77 28.76
C ARG A 308 -3.14 -6.41 27.41
N THR A 309 -2.21 -7.21 26.89
CA THR A 309 -2.40 -7.99 25.66
C THR A 309 -3.58 -8.97 25.84
N LEU A 310 -3.64 -9.68 26.97
CA LEU A 310 -4.77 -10.56 27.28
C LEU A 310 -6.10 -9.80 27.41
N LEU A 311 -6.11 -8.62 28.03
CA LEU A 311 -7.31 -7.79 28.13
C LEU A 311 -7.77 -7.26 26.76
N LEU A 312 -6.84 -6.85 25.89
CA LEU A 312 -7.15 -6.25 24.60
C LEU A 312 -7.51 -7.26 23.52
N PHE A 313 -6.92 -8.45 23.56
CA PHE A 313 -7.07 -9.43 22.50
C PHE A 313 -7.64 -10.74 22.99
N GLY A 314 -7.18 -11.22 24.15
CA GLY A 314 -7.71 -12.43 24.76
C GLY A 314 -9.19 -12.30 25.06
N LEU A 315 -9.63 -11.15 25.60
CA LEU A 315 -11.02 -10.96 25.93
C LEU A 315 -11.94 -10.80 24.70
N PRO A 316 -11.64 -9.97 23.68
CA PRO A 316 -12.43 -9.98 22.45
C PRO A 316 -12.42 -11.33 21.73
N ALA A 317 -11.29 -12.06 21.72
CA ALA A 317 -11.25 -13.42 21.17
C ALA A 317 -12.16 -14.37 21.97
N LEU A 318 -12.18 -14.26 23.30
CA LEU A 318 -13.11 -15.01 24.14
C LEU A 318 -14.56 -14.60 23.93
N VAL A 319 -14.85 -13.32 23.65
CA VAL A 319 -16.20 -12.85 23.32
C VAL A 319 -16.63 -13.34 21.95
N ILE A 320 -15.75 -13.27 20.94
CA ILE A 320 -16.01 -13.83 19.60
C ILE A 320 -16.27 -15.32 19.73
N LEU A 321 -15.42 -16.04 20.47
CA LEU A 321 -15.61 -17.46 20.74
C LEU A 321 -16.95 -17.67 21.45
N ALA A 322 -17.24 -16.98 22.55
CA ALA A 322 -18.49 -17.12 23.29
C ALA A 322 -19.74 -16.78 22.46
N ALA A 323 -19.67 -15.77 21.60
CA ALA A 323 -20.74 -15.41 20.67
C ALA A 323 -20.94 -16.52 19.61
N GLN A 324 -19.85 -17.14 19.16
CA GLN A 324 -19.90 -18.31 18.28
C GLN A 324 -20.42 -19.58 19.01
N LEU A 325 -20.25 -19.67 20.33
CA LEU A 325 -20.70 -20.80 21.17
C LEU A 325 -22.17 -20.70 21.62
N ALA A 326 -22.78 -19.52 21.51
CA ALA A 326 -24.09 -19.20 22.07
C ALA A 326 -25.21 -20.08 21.48
N PRO A 327 -25.91 -20.90 22.28
CA PRO A 327 -27.07 -21.66 21.80
C PRO A 327 -28.25 -20.71 21.54
N GLY A 328 -28.77 -20.70 20.30
CA GLY A 328 -30.10 -20.18 19.98
C GLY A 328 -30.16 -18.70 19.56
N GLY A 329 -30.12 -18.46 18.25
CA GLY A 329 -30.59 -17.21 17.64
C GLY A 329 -29.68 -15.98 17.80
N ILE A 330 -29.66 -15.14 16.77
CA ILE A 330 -28.88 -13.88 16.65
C ILE A 330 -28.97 -13.02 17.92
N TRP A 331 -30.13 -13.00 18.58
CA TRP A 331 -30.38 -12.21 19.78
C TRP A 331 -29.60 -12.66 21.01
N ILE A 332 -29.34 -13.95 21.20
CA ILE A 332 -28.55 -14.44 22.35
C ILE A 332 -27.07 -14.17 22.12
N GLY A 333 -26.58 -14.32 20.88
CA GLY A 333 -25.22 -13.90 20.51
C GLY A 333 -24.99 -12.40 20.71
N PHE A 334 -25.95 -11.57 20.28
CA PHE A 334 -25.94 -10.13 20.56
C PHE A 334 -26.04 -9.84 22.06
N ALA A 335 -26.88 -10.55 22.81
CA ALA A 335 -27.01 -10.37 24.25
C ALA A 335 -25.72 -10.76 24.99
N ILE A 336 -25.01 -11.81 24.56
CA ILE A 336 -23.71 -12.21 25.11
C ILE A 336 -22.62 -11.22 24.71
N MET A 337 -22.65 -10.67 23.48
CA MET A 337 -21.75 -9.58 23.11
C MET A 337 -22.03 -8.32 23.92
N ILE A 338 -23.29 -7.97 24.15
CA ILE A 338 -23.71 -6.82 24.97
C ILE A 338 -23.36 -7.07 26.44
N ALA A 339 -23.58 -8.28 26.97
CA ALA A 339 -23.25 -8.64 28.35
C ALA A 339 -21.74 -8.76 28.56
N GLY A 340 -21.00 -9.26 27.57
CA GLY A 340 -19.54 -9.28 27.55
C GLY A 340 -18.97 -7.88 27.47
N ALA A 341 -19.50 -7.04 26.58
CA ALA A 341 -19.16 -5.61 26.52
C ALA A 341 -19.54 -4.88 27.82
N ALA A 342 -20.68 -5.20 28.44
CA ALA A 342 -21.13 -4.66 29.71
C ALA A 342 -20.26 -5.13 30.88
N LEU A 343 -19.81 -6.38 30.88
CA LEU A 343 -18.89 -6.94 31.87
C LEU A 343 -17.50 -6.32 31.70
N VAL A 344 -17.03 -6.12 30.47
CA VAL A 344 -15.82 -5.35 30.17
C VAL A 344 -15.98 -3.94 30.66
N LEU A 345 -17.10 -3.28 30.35
CA LEU A 345 -17.43 -1.94 30.82
C LEU A 345 -17.54 -1.87 32.33
N ALA A 346 -18.03 -2.91 33.02
CA ALA A 346 -18.20 -2.96 34.48
C ALA A 346 -16.87 -3.26 35.21
N LEU A 347 -16.07 -4.18 34.69
CA LEU A 347 -14.69 -4.43 35.13
C LEU A 347 -13.81 -3.20 34.86
N ALA A 348 -14.05 -2.51 33.75
CA ALA A 348 -13.48 -1.21 33.40
C ALA A 348 -14.01 -0.08 34.29
N TRP A 349 -15.27 -0.14 34.73
CA TRP A 349 -15.94 0.88 35.55
C TRP A 349 -15.29 0.99 36.93
N ARG A 350 -15.01 -0.14 37.58
CA ARG A 350 -14.25 -0.18 38.83
C ARG A 350 -12.80 0.31 38.70
N SER A 351 -12.29 0.40 37.47
CA SER A 351 -10.96 0.95 37.15
C SER A 351 -11.00 2.24 36.33
N LEU A 352 -12.11 2.99 36.27
CA LEU A 352 -12.33 4.11 35.33
C LEU A 352 -11.23 5.18 35.33
N THR A 353 -10.63 5.46 36.49
CA THR A 353 -9.46 6.34 36.62
C THR A 353 -8.21 5.75 35.97
N GLY A 354 -7.99 4.44 36.12
CA GLY A 354 -7.00 3.67 35.39
C GLY A 354 -7.34 3.45 33.91
N LEU A 355 -8.62 3.46 33.54
CA LEU A 355 -9.10 3.23 32.18
C LEU A 355 -8.82 4.40 31.26
N ARG A 356 -8.97 5.64 31.73
CA ARG A 356 -8.51 6.80 30.95
C ARG A 356 -7.02 6.73 30.67
N GLY A 357 -6.21 6.34 31.65
CA GLY A 357 -4.77 6.11 31.46
C GLY A 357 -4.46 4.87 30.60
N GLY A 358 -5.33 3.87 30.60
CA GLY A 358 -5.26 2.66 29.77
C GLY A 358 -5.62 2.96 28.32
N LEU A 359 -6.78 3.55 28.07
CA LEU A 359 -7.23 4.05 26.76
C LEU A 359 -6.22 5.04 26.20
N ARG A 360 -5.72 6.00 26.99
CA ARG A 360 -4.67 6.92 26.52
C ARG A 360 -3.43 6.14 26.07
N ARG A 361 -2.99 5.15 26.84
CA ARG A 361 -1.87 4.28 26.45
C ARG A 361 -2.18 3.38 25.25
N ILE A 362 -3.42 2.93 25.08
CA ILE A 362 -3.85 2.13 23.91
C ILE A 362 -3.88 3.03 22.67
N THR A 363 -4.43 4.23 22.78
CA THR A 363 -4.43 5.22 21.70
C THR A 363 -3.02 5.71 21.39
N GLU A 364 -2.15 5.88 22.39
CA GLU A 364 -0.73 6.16 22.18
C GLU A 364 -0.05 4.97 21.51
N PHE A 365 -0.33 3.74 21.95
CA PHE A 365 0.24 2.52 21.39
C PHE A 365 -0.09 2.34 19.91
N PHE A 366 -1.36 2.51 19.54
CA PHE A 366 -1.81 2.34 18.17
C PHE A 366 -1.66 3.61 17.30
N GLY A 367 -1.65 4.80 17.90
CA GLY A 367 -1.65 6.10 17.19
C GLY A 367 -0.26 6.77 17.09
N ARG A 368 0.69 6.44 17.96
CA ARG A 368 2.07 6.98 17.93
C ARG A 368 3.14 6.02 17.46
N ARG A 369 2.77 4.79 17.08
CA ARG A 369 3.77 3.85 16.56
C ARG A 369 4.35 4.40 15.27
N ASP A 370 5.66 4.45 15.27
CA ASP A 370 6.60 4.48 14.15
C ASP A 370 6.67 3.11 13.43
N ARG A 371 5.80 2.17 13.79
CA ARG A 371 5.69 0.82 13.23
C ARG A 371 4.36 0.69 12.48
N ILE A 372 4.43 0.60 11.16
CA ILE A 372 3.31 0.32 10.26
C ILE A 372 3.40 -1.03 9.58
N PHE A 373 4.53 -1.73 9.67
CA PHE A 373 4.76 -2.99 8.96
C PHE A 373 3.63 -4.01 9.19
N LEU A 374 3.04 -4.05 10.39
CA LEU A 374 1.94 -4.95 10.69
C LEU A 374 0.68 -4.57 9.92
N SER A 375 0.25 -3.30 9.98
CA SER A 375 -0.92 -2.81 9.24
C SER A 375 -0.72 -2.98 7.74
N VAL A 376 0.51 -2.78 7.25
CA VAL A 376 0.89 -2.99 5.85
C VAL A 376 0.78 -4.47 5.47
N CYS A 377 1.36 -5.39 6.24
CA CYS A 377 1.24 -6.83 5.98
C CYS A 377 -0.22 -7.32 6.05
N ASN A 378 -0.99 -6.78 6.98
CA ASN A 378 -2.41 -7.05 7.13
C ASN A 378 -3.21 -6.56 5.90
N ALA A 379 -2.93 -5.34 5.44
CA ALA A 379 -3.53 -4.80 4.23
C ALA A 379 -3.14 -5.63 2.98
N MET A 380 -1.88 -6.03 2.87
CA MET A 380 -1.42 -6.92 1.79
C MET A 380 -2.23 -8.22 1.75
N LEU A 381 -2.37 -8.88 2.92
CA LEU A 381 -3.13 -10.11 3.05
C LEU A 381 -4.58 -9.90 2.61
N LEU A 382 -5.25 -8.90 3.18
CA LEU A 382 -6.65 -8.63 2.93
C LEU A 382 -6.93 -8.25 1.47
N PHE A 383 -6.13 -7.35 0.89
CA PHE A 383 -6.28 -6.97 -0.52
C PHE A 383 -6.01 -8.15 -1.46
N TRP A 384 -5.02 -8.98 -1.15
CA TRP A 384 -4.74 -10.14 -1.97
C TRP A 384 -5.84 -11.20 -1.89
N MET A 385 -6.38 -11.45 -0.70
CA MET A 385 -7.53 -12.34 -0.54
C MET A 385 -8.73 -11.81 -1.31
N LEU A 386 -9.00 -10.51 -1.23
CA LEU A 386 -10.09 -9.88 -2.00
C LEU A 386 -9.87 -10.04 -3.52
N ILE A 387 -8.68 -9.73 -4.02
CA ILE A 387 -8.33 -9.87 -5.45
C ILE A 387 -8.44 -11.33 -5.89
N SER A 388 -7.91 -12.26 -5.11
CA SER A 388 -7.94 -13.69 -5.41
C SER A 388 -9.38 -14.21 -5.41
N ALA A 389 -10.16 -13.90 -4.38
CA ALA A 389 -11.56 -14.33 -4.28
C ALA A 389 -12.41 -13.73 -5.41
N ALA A 390 -12.20 -12.45 -5.75
CA ALA A 390 -12.87 -11.79 -6.87
C ALA A 390 -12.52 -12.45 -8.21
N LEU A 391 -11.24 -12.76 -8.44
CA LEU A 391 -10.76 -13.44 -9.63
C LEU A 391 -11.36 -14.85 -9.75
N TRP A 392 -11.35 -15.62 -8.66
CA TRP A 392 -11.92 -16.97 -8.61
C TRP A 392 -13.44 -16.97 -8.80
N SER A 393 -14.13 -15.99 -8.23
CA SER A 393 -15.56 -15.79 -8.42
C SER A 393 -15.89 -15.44 -9.88
N LEU A 394 -15.16 -14.50 -10.48
CA LEU A 394 -15.30 -14.14 -11.89
C LEU A 394 -15.09 -15.36 -12.78
N PHE A 395 -14.04 -16.14 -12.51
CA PHE A 395 -13.74 -17.33 -13.27
C PHE A 395 -14.83 -18.39 -13.14
N SER A 396 -15.31 -18.66 -11.92
CA SER A 396 -16.43 -19.58 -11.67
C SER A 396 -17.68 -19.16 -12.45
N GLY A 397 -17.99 -17.85 -12.47
CA GLY A 397 -19.10 -17.31 -13.26
C GLY A 397 -18.93 -17.46 -14.78
N ILE A 398 -17.70 -17.34 -15.30
CA ILE A 398 -17.40 -17.61 -16.72
C ILE A 398 -17.63 -19.09 -17.04
N VAL A 399 -17.08 -19.99 -16.22
CA VAL A 399 -17.22 -21.44 -16.38
C VAL A 399 -18.70 -21.85 -16.38
N GLN A 400 -19.49 -21.34 -15.43
CA GLN A 400 -20.93 -21.62 -15.36
C GLN A 400 -21.68 -21.15 -16.61
N LYS A 401 -21.32 -20.00 -17.19
CA LYS A 401 -21.94 -19.51 -18.42
C LYS A 401 -21.57 -20.32 -19.66
N MET A 402 -20.35 -20.85 -19.72
CA MET A 402 -19.93 -21.71 -20.83
C MET A 402 -20.60 -23.09 -20.80
N ASP A 403 -21.02 -23.56 -19.63
CA ASP A 403 -21.67 -24.87 -19.45
C ASP A 403 -23.12 -24.91 -19.98
N GLY A 404 -23.65 -23.78 -20.44
CA GLY A 404 -24.99 -23.67 -21.02
C GLY A 404 -26.14 -23.80 -19.99
N PRO A 405 -27.40 -23.65 -20.43
CA PRO A 405 -28.58 -23.72 -19.55
C PRO A 405 -28.91 -25.13 -19.06
N GLU A 406 -28.37 -26.18 -19.68
CA GLU A 406 -28.52 -27.57 -19.24
C GLU A 406 -27.62 -27.93 -18.03
N GLY A 407 -26.78 -26.99 -17.59
CA GLY A 407 -26.26 -26.89 -16.22
C GLY A 407 -25.74 -28.17 -15.59
N GLY A 408 -24.44 -28.44 -15.75
CA GLY A 408 -23.70 -29.23 -14.76
C GLY A 408 -23.01 -30.50 -15.24
N GLN A 409 -22.62 -30.62 -16.51
CA GLN A 409 -21.90 -31.82 -16.98
C GLN A 409 -20.45 -31.60 -17.43
N SER A 410 -19.96 -30.37 -17.65
CA SER A 410 -18.53 -30.24 -17.92
C SER A 410 -17.71 -30.50 -16.65
N LEU A 411 -16.60 -31.22 -16.82
CA LEU A 411 -15.60 -31.42 -15.76
C LEU A 411 -15.22 -30.11 -15.09
N LEU A 412 -15.12 -29.05 -15.90
CA LEU A 412 -14.73 -27.74 -15.42
C LEU A 412 -15.77 -27.15 -14.46
N SER A 413 -17.05 -27.20 -14.78
CA SER A 413 -18.08 -26.64 -13.90
C SER A 413 -18.16 -27.40 -12.57
N GLN A 414 -17.89 -28.72 -12.57
CA GLN A 414 -17.85 -29.56 -11.38
C GLN A 414 -16.60 -29.29 -10.52
N ILE A 415 -15.40 -29.32 -11.10
CA ILE A 415 -14.14 -28.95 -10.42
C ILE A 415 -14.25 -27.56 -9.79
N TYR A 416 -14.82 -26.58 -10.51
CA TYR A 416 -15.02 -25.25 -9.94
C TYR A 416 -16.10 -25.21 -8.88
N ARG A 417 -17.23 -25.90 -9.06
CA ARG A 417 -18.28 -25.95 -8.04
C ARG A 417 -17.76 -26.52 -6.72
N ASP A 418 -16.88 -27.52 -6.78
CA ASP A 418 -16.39 -28.22 -5.60
C ASP A 418 -15.20 -27.49 -4.95
N TYR A 419 -14.26 -26.95 -5.74
CA TYR A 419 -13.04 -26.35 -5.19
C TYR A 419 -13.07 -24.82 -5.11
N SER A 420 -13.94 -24.13 -5.86
CA SER A 420 -14.11 -22.68 -5.69
C SER A 420 -14.82 -22.33 -4.38
N GLN A 421 -15.49 -23.28 -3.72
CA GLN A 421 -16.12 -23.07 -2.41
C GLN A 421 -15.14 -22.59 -1.36
N LEU A 422 -13.88 -23.07 -1.34
CA LEU A 422 -12.89 -22.63 -0.36
C LEU A 422 -12.51 -21.14 -0.56
N PRO A 423 -12.09 -20.68 -1.75
CA PRO A 423 -11.89 -19.24 -2.00
C PRO A 423 -13.15 -18.40 -1.85
N THR A 424 -14.30 -18.86 -2.35
CA THR A 424 -15.56 -18.11 -2.32
C THR A 424 -16.17 -18.03 -0.94
N SER A 425 -16.01 -19.05 -0.08
CA SER A 425 -16.49 -19.02 1.31
C SER A 425 -15.78 -17.96 2.13
N THR A 426 -14.51 -17.69 1.85
CA THR A 426 -13.80 -16.56 2.48
C THR A 426 -14.27 -15.20 1.97
N MET A 427 -14.97 -15.12 0.84
CA MET A 427 -15.35 -13.85 0.24
C MET A 427 -16.40 -13.10 1.05
N ALA A 428 -17.40 -13.78 1.63
CA ALA A 428 -18.32 -13.13 2.56
C ALA A 428 -17.59 -12.57 3.79
N TYR A 429 -16.63 -13.32 4.36
CA TYR A 429 -15.82 -12.84 5.48
C TYR A 429 -15.02 -11.59 5.10
N ILE A 430 -14.38 -11.59 3.94
CA ILE A 430 -13.60 -10.46 3.43
C ILE A 430 -14.51 -9.26 3.15
N LEU A 431 -15.68 -9.46 2.54
CA LEU A 431 -16.56 -8.34 2.24
C LEU A 431 -17.14 -7.71 3.50
N ILE A 432 -17.56 -8.52 4.47
CA ILE A 432 -18.00 -8.03 5.78
C ILE A 432 -16.86 -7.25 6.45
N ALA A 433 -15.62 -7.75 6.35
CA ALA A 433 -14.44 -7.05 6.85
C ALA A 433 -14.21 -5.70 6.14
N VAL A 434 -14.22 -5.68 4.81
CA VAL A 434 -14.06 -4.44 4.03
C VAL A 434 -15.19 -3.45 4.34
N ALA A 435 -16.44 -3.91 4.40
CA ALA A 435 -17.58 -3.07 4.76
C ALA A 435 -17.44 -2.48 6.15
N ALA A 436 -17.01 -3.27 7.14
CA ALA A 436 -16.72 -2.79 8.48
C ALA A 436 -15.59 -1.74 8.49
N LEU A 437 -14.51 -1.95 7.72
CA LEU A 437 -13.44 -0.96 7.56
C LEU A 437 -13.95 0.34 6.94
N VAL A 438 -14.78 0.27 5.90
CA VAL A 438 -15.34 1.45 5.24
C VAL A 438 -16.26 2.21 6.20
N ILE A 439 -17.16 1.52 6.90
CA ILE A 439 -18.11 2.14 7.83
C ILE A 439 -17.36 2.80 8.99
N VAL A 440 -16.41 2.10 9.63
CA VAL A 440 -15.66 2.64 10.75
C VAL A 440 -14.68 3.73 10.29
N GLY A 441 -14.09 3.60 9.11
CA GLY A 441 -13.22 4.60 8.50
C GLY A 441 -13.96 5.87 8.07
N ALA A 442 -15.23 5.75 7.69
CA ALA A 442 -16.06 6.91 7.38
C ALA A 442 -16.31 7.80 8.61
N VAL A 443 -16.28 7.25 9.83
CA VAL A 443 -16.52 8.02 11.06
C VAL A 443 -15.45 9.10 11.29
N PRO A 444 -14.13 8.81 11.31
CA PRO A 444 -13.10 9.85 11.38
C PRO A 444 -13.19 10.88 10.25
N VAL A 445 -13.51 10.44 9.03
CA VAL A 445 -13.67 11.35 7.87
C VAL A 445 -14.84 12.30 8.10
N LEU A 446 -15.99 11.79 8.53
CA LEU A 446 -17.19 12.59 8.82
C LEU A 446 -16.96 13.54 10.00
N ILE A 447 -16.37 13.07 11.10
CA ILE A 447 -16.05 13.92 12.25
C ILE A 447 -15.12 15.07 11.82
N ARG A 448 -14.12 14.78 11.00
CA ARG A 448 -13.19 15.79 10.47
C ARG A 448 -13.89 16.78 9.55
N GLN A 449 -14.78 16.33 8.66
CA GLN A 449 -15.57 17.21 7.80
C GLN A 449 -16.47 18.15 8.63
N LEU A 450 -17.15 17.61 9.64
CA LEU A 450 -18.02 18.38 10.53
C LEU A 450 -17.27 19.34 11.45
N ARG A 451 -16.01 19.04 11.77
CA ARG A 451 -15.15 19.84 12.67
C ARG A 451 -13.98 20.49 11.94
N ARG A 452 -14.07 20.68 10.62
CA ARG A 452 -12.96 21.22 9.80
C ARG A 452 -12.49 22.58 10.29
N ASP A 453 -13.43 23.46 10.66
CA ASP A 453 -13.12 24.81 11.14
C ASP A 453 -12.53 24.79 12.55
N GLN A 454 -13.04 23.94 13.45
CA GLN A 454 -12.47 23.76 14.80
C GLN A 454 -11.05 23.23 14.71
N LEU A 455 -10.83 22.23 13.85
CA LEU A 455 -9.52 21.71 13.56
C LEU A 455 -8.61 22.80 13.02
N ALA A 456 -9.10 23.66 12.11
CA ALA A 456 -8.35 24.79 11.55
C ALA A 456 -7.94 25.84 12.59
N GLN A 457 -8.74 26.05 13.63
CA GLN A 457 -8.54 27.10 14.62
C GLN A 457 -7.63 26.71 15.78
N ASP A 458 -7.47 25.43 16.10
CA ASP A 458 -6.65 25.00 17.24
C ASP A 458 -5.15 24.96 16.85
N PRO A 459 -4.30 25.90 17.34
CA PRO A 459 -2.87 25.93 17.03
C PRO A 459 -2.09 24.82 17.73
N ASN A 460 -2.67 24.20 18.77
CA ASN A 460 -2.07 23.12 19.54
C ASN A 460 -2.59 21.74 19.12
N THR A 461 -3.09 21.61 17.88
CA THR A 461 -3.70 20.40 17.33
C THR A 461 -2.89 19.13 17.57
N GLU A 462 -1.55 19.21 17.63
CA GLU A 462 -0.65 18.07 17.86
C GLU A 462 -0.92 17.31 19.17
N LEU A 463 -1.43 18.01 20.19
CA LEU A 463 -1.77 17.46 21.50
C LEU A 463 -3.28 17.28 21.68
N SER A 464 -4.08 17.84 20.76
CA SER A 464 -5.51 17.66 20.79
C SER A 464 -5.81 16.17 20.57
N GLY A 465 -6.62 15.57 21.44
CA GLY A 465 -7.08 14.20 21.22
C GLY A 465 -7.75 14.05 19.85
N LEU A 466 -8.38 15.11 19.33
CA LEU A 466 -9.09 15.09 18.06
C LEU A 466 -8.18 14.79 16.86
N ASP A 467 -6.94 15.29 16.84
CA ASP A 467 -5.98 14.99 15.76
C ASP A 467 -5.49 13.55 15.80
N VAL A 468 -5.27 12.97 16.99
CA VAL A 468 -4.92 11.55 17.13
C VAL A 468 -6.02 10.64 16.57
N TRP A 469 -7.29 11.05 16.74
CA TRP A 469 -8.45 10.28 16.29
C TRP A 469 -8.84 10.55 14.83
N CYS A 470 -8.71 11.78 14.35
CA CYS A 470 -9.25 12.20 13.06
C CYS A 470 -8.19 12.68 12.08
N GLY A 471 -6.97 12.95 12.55
CA GLY A 471 -5.84 13.45 11.75
C GLY A 471 -5.35 12.43 10.73
N ARG A 472 -5.40 11.14 11.06
CA ARG A 472 -4.77 10.09 10.25
C ARG A 472 -5.69 8.89 10.06
N LEU A 473 -6.34 8.81 8.90
CA LEU A 473 -7.31 7.74 8.63
C LEU A 473 -6.66 6.35 8.59
N ILE A 474 -5.60 6.19 7.80
CA ILE A 474 -4.90 4.90 7.62
C ILE A 474 -4.23 4.43 8.92
N LEU A 475 -3.89 5.37 9.79
CA LEU A 475 -3.12 5.14 11.01
C LEU A 475 -3.98 5.29 12.26
N ASN A 476 -5.30 5.39 12.06
CA ASN A 476 -6.23 5.53 13.16
C ASN A 476 -6.14 4.27 14.04
N PRO A 477 -6.02 4.44 15.36
CA PRO A 477 -5.78 3.32 16.26
C PRO A 477 -6.92 2.30 16.25
N VAL A 478 -8.16 2.78 16.10
CA VAL A 478 -9.34 1.92 15.98
C VAL A 478 -9.38 1.23 14.63
N MET A 479 -8.98 1.88 13.54
CA MET A 479 -8.86 1.23 12.23
C MET A 479 -7.83 0.11 12.23
N ASN A 480 -6.67 0.32 12.87
CA ASN A 480 -5.64 -0.71 13.01
C ASN A 480 -6.11 -1.90 13.86
N LEU A 481 -6.77 -1.62 15.00
CA LEU A 481 -7.36 -2.67 15.84
C LEU A 481 -8.46 -3.43 15.08
N LEU A 482 -9.32 -2.72 14.37
CA LEU A 482 -10.38 -3.30 13.56
C LEU A 482 -9.78 -4.18 12.46
N LEU A 483 -8.81 -3.70 11.70
CA LEU A 483 -8.13 -4.47 10.65
C LEU A 483 -7.56 -5.78 11.21
N PHE A 484 -6.99 -5.76 12.43
CA PHE A 484 -6.51 -6.96 13.09
C PHE A 484 -7.66 -7.92 13.46
N LEU A 485 -8.73 -7.44 14.09
CA LEU A 485 -9.91 -8.26 14.43
C LEU A 485 -10.54 -8.86 13.19
N LEU A 486 -10.54 -8.13 12.09
CA LEU A 486 -11.06 -8.58 10.80
C LEU A 486 -10.19 -9.65 10.15
N ILE A 487 -8.87 -9.62 10.35
CA ILE A 487 -8.00 -10.70 9.90
C ILE A 487 -8.20 -11.95 10.74
N LEU A 488 -8.39 -11.83 12.06
CA LEU A 488 -8.78 -12.96 12.90
C LEU A 488 -10.12 -13.56 12.44
N TRP A 489 -11.07 -12.71 12.09
CA TRP A 489 -12.36 -13.11 11.53
C TRP A 489 -12.22 -13.88 10.22
N VAL A 490 -11.44 -13.36 9.26
CA VAL A 490 -11.17 -14.02 7.97
C VAL A 490 -10.39 -15.32 8.17
N ALA A 491 -9.38 -15.30 9.05
CA ALA A 491 -8.58 -16.46 9.43
C ALA A 491 -9.42 -17.59 10.01
N PHE A 492 -10.38 -17.26 10.87
CA PHE A 492 -11.33 -18.21 11.41
C PHE A 492 -12.14 -18.86 10.29
N GLY A 493 -12.70 -18.08 9.37
CA GLY A 493 -13.46 -18.61 8.23
C GLY A 493 -12.62 -19.57 7.37
N GLY A 494 -11.38 -19.18 7.05
CA GLY A 494 -10.45 -20.03 6.29
C GLY A 494 -10.02 -21.30 7.04
N ALA A 495 -9.70 -21.19 8.33
CA ALA A 495 -9.29 -22.32 9.16
C ALA A 495 -10.43 -23.31 9.39
N PHE A 496 -11.65 -22.82 9.60
CA PHE A 496 -12.83 -23.66 9.75
C PHE A 496 -13.11 -24.44 8.46
N GLN A 497 -13.08 -23.77 7.30
CA GLN A 497 -13.27 -24.45 6.02
C GLN A 497 -12.15 -25.47 5.72
N ALA A 498 -10.90 -25.13 6.05
CA ALA A 498 -9.78 -26.06 5.91
C ALA A 498 -9.93 -27.28 6.83
N ALA A 499 -10.39 -27.08 8.07
CA ALA A 499 -10.66 -28.17 9.00
C ALA A 499 -11.81 -29.06 8.52
N LYS A 500 -12.91 -28.47 8.01
CA LYS A 500 -14.02 -29.21 7.38
C LYS A 500 -13.52 -30.08 6.23
N THR A 501 -12.77 -29.48 5.31
CA THR A 501 -12.14 -30.17 4.17
C THR A 501 -11.20 -31.29 4.61
N ALA A 502 -10.42 -31.09 5.68
CA ALA A 502 -9.51 -32.08 6.21
C ALA A 502 -10.26 -33.26 6.87
N MET A 503 -11.37 -33.00 7.57
CA MET A 503 -12.20 -34.06 8.14
C MET A 503 -12.82 -34.93 7.05
N ASP A 504 -13.34 -34.29 5.98
CA ASP A 504 -13.86 -34.98 4.81
C ASP A 504 -12.78 -35.88 4.16
N LEU A 505 -11.53 -35.39 4.07
CA LEU A 505 -10.37 -36.14 3.56
C LEU A 505 -10.10 -37.42 4.37
N PHE A 506 -10.20 -37.35 5.70
CA PHE A 506 -9.94 -38.52 6.55
C PHE A 506 -11.12 -39.49 6.62
N GLY A 507 -12.15 -39.31 5.79
CA GLY A 507 -13.37 -40.11 5.82
C GLY A 507 -14.11 -39.99 7.16
N ILE A 508 -13.81 -38.93 7.93
CA ILE A 508 -14.53 -38.59 9.14
C ILE A 508 -15.79 -37.93 8.64
N THR A 509 -16.80 -38.75 8.31
CA THR A 509 -18.11 -38.28 7.89
C THR A 509 -18.55 -37.21 8.86
N TYR A 510 -18.68 -36.00 8.33
CA TYR A 510 -19.33 -34.88 8.98
C TYR A 510 -20.82 -35.19 9.11
N TYR A 511 -21.16 -36.22 9.90
CA TYR A 511 -22.52 -36.39 10.40
C TYR A 511 -22.91 -35.06 11.02
N GLU A 512 -24.13 -34.61 10.75
CA GLU A 512 -24.77 -33.46 11.41
C GLU A 512 -24.45 -33.53 12.90
N TRP A 513 -23.32 -32.94 13.27
CA TRP A 513 -22.91 -32.89 14.65
C TRP A 513 -24.04 -32.19 15.32
N ASN A 514 -24.65 -32.85 16.32
CA ASN A 514 -25.79 -32.31 17.03
C ASN A 514 -25.57 -30.81 17.14
N THR A 515 -26.50 -30.02 16.60
CA THR A 515 -26.39 -28.55 16.54
C THR A 515 -26.13 -27.94 17.92
N ASP A 516 -26.30 -28.73 18.98
CA ASP A 516 -25.98 -28.40 20.36
C ASP A 516 -24.47 -28.45 20.68
N THR A 517 -23.67 -29.23 19.94
CA THR A 517 -22.21 -29.31 20.07
C THR A 517 -21.54 -28.02 19.60
N LEU A 518 -20.40 -27.69 20.22
CA LEU A 518 -19.60 -26.51 19.84
C LEU A 518 -19.33 -26.48 18.33
N ILE A 519 -18.87 -27.59 17.77
CA ILE A 519 -18.45 -27.58 16.38
C ILE A 519 -19.66 -27.55 15.41
N GLY A 520 -20.78 -28.16 15.77
CA GLY A 520 -22.06 -28.00 15.05
C GLY A 520 -22.52 -26.54 14.99
N LYS A 521 -22.37 -25.78 16.09
CA LYS A 521 -22.68 -24.34 16.12
C LYS A 521 -21.73 -23.52 15.24
N LEU A 522 -20.43 -23.80 15.29
CA LEU A 522 -19.45 -23.12 14.41
C LEU A 522 -19.74 -23.40 12.94
N SER A 523 -20.20 -24.61 12.61
CA SER A 523 -20.65 -24.98 11.27
C SER A 523 -21.85 -24.17 10.83
N ALA A 524 -22.91 -24.18 11.62
CA ALA A 524 -24.13 -23.45 11.31
C ALA A 524 -23.85 -21.95 11.12
N PHE A 525 -22.93 -21.40 11.92
CA PHE A 525 -22.45 -20.04 11.76
C PHE A 525 -21.65 -19.83 10.46
N HIS A 526 -20.73 -20.72 10.14
CA HIS A 526 -19.96 -20.65 8.90
C HIS A 526 -20.85 -20.76 7.67
N ASP A 527 -21.79 -21.70 7.69
CA ASP A 527 -22.78 -21.90 6.64
C ASP A 527 -23.62 -20.63 6.51
N TRP A 528 -24.12 -20.06 7.61
CA TRP A 528 -24.84 -18.78 7.60
C TRP A 528 -24.04 -17.63 6.96
N ILE A 529 -22.76 -17.45 7.31
CA ILE A 529 -21.91 -16.45 6.65
C ILE A 529 -21.75 -16.76 5.16
N SER A 530 -21.56 -18.02 4.79
CA SER A 530 -21.39 -18.44 3.41
C SER A 530 -22.65 -18.26 2.55
N HIS A 531 -23.85 -18.22 3.14
CA HIS A 531 -25.07 -17.83 2.40
C HIS A 531 -24.98 -16.39 1.85
N TRP A 532 -24.19 -15.51 2.48
CA TRP A 532 -23.93 -14.17 1.98
C TRP A 532 -22.93 -14.11 0.82
N ASN A 533 -22.34 -15.23 0.38
CA ASN A 533 -21.38 -15.23 -0.72
C ASN A 533 -21.98 -14.69 -2.01
N VAL A 534 -23.22 -15.04 -2.35
CA VAL A 534 -23.89 -14.52 -3.57
C VAL A 534 -24.03 -13.01 -3.53
N PHE A 535 -24.44 -12.47 -2.38
CA PHE A 535 -24.46 -11.03 -2.15
C PHE A 535 -23.05 -10.45 -2.24
N ALA A 536 -22.05 -11.15 -1.71
CA ALA A 536 -20.67 -10.70 -1.75
C ALA A 536 -20.08 -10.66 -3.16
N VAL A 537 -20.40 -11.64 -4.01
CA VAL A 537 -20.07 -11.62 -5.45
C VAL A 537 -20.64 -10.36 -6.08
N THR A 538 -21.92 -10.10 -5.80
CA THR A 538 -22.64 -8.96 -6.39
C THR A 538 -22.03 -7.63 -5.97
N VAL A 539 -21.76 -7.44 -4.68
CA VAL A 539 -21.12 -6.21 -4.18
C VAL A 539 -19.70 -6.06 -4.72
N THR A 540 -18.90 -7.12 -4.77
CA THR A 540 -17.56 -7.08 -5.37
C THR A 540 -17.62 -6.71 -6.85
N ALA A 541 -18.59 -7.23 -7.60
CA ALA A 541 -18.80 -6.86 -9.00
C ALA A 541 -19.20 -5.38 -9.14
N VAL A 542 -20.13 -4.89 -8.31
CA VAL A 542 -20.53 -3.47 -8.27
C VAL A 542 -19.35 -2.59 -7.89
N LEU A 543 -18.55 -2.99 -6.91
CA LEU A 543 -17.34 -2.28 -6.51
C LEU A 543 -16.32 -2.27 -7.66
N GLY A 544 -16.16 -3.38 -8.38
CA GLY A 544 -15.34 -3.44 -9.59
C GLY A 544 -15.80 -2.46 -10.68
N ILE A 545 -17.11 -2.32 -10.89
CA ILE A 545 -17.68 -1.34 -11.83
C ILE A 545 -17.53 0.09 -11.30
N ALA A 546 -17.70 0.31 -10.00
CA ALA A 546 -17.48 1.60 -9.37
C ALA A 546 -16.01 2.01 -9.49
N ILE A 547 -15.07 1.07 -9.30
CA ILE A 547 -13.63 1.25 -9.52
C ILE A 547 -13.36 1.59 -10.98
N TYR A 548 -14.03 0.90 -11.92
CA TYR A 548 -13.92 1.18 -13.34
C TYR A 548 -14.42 2.60 -13.70
N ARG A 549 -15.52 3.07 -13.09
CA ARG A 549 -16.09 4.41 -13.37
C ARG A 549 -15.39 5.54 -12.61
N ALA A 550 -14.87 5.27 -11.41
CA ALA A 550 -14.11 6.21 -10.59
C ALA A 550 -12.61 5.99 -10.74
N ALA A 551 -12.18 5.48 -11.90
CA ALA A 551 -10.80 5.07 -12.17
C ALA A 551 -9.83 6.23 -11.91
N ASP A 552 -10.20 7.48 -12.20
CA ASP A 552 -9.33 8.64 -11.99
C ASP A 552 -9.08 8.94 -10.50
N PHE A 553 -10.13 8.89 -9.66
CA PHE A 553 -9.99 9.10 -8.22
C PHE A 553 -9.19 7.96 -7.57
N ILE A 554 -9.48 6.72 -7.96
CA ILE A 554 -8.78 5.54 -7.44
C ILE A 554 -7.34 5.49 -7.97
N ALA A 555 -7.10 5.87 -9.22
CA ALA A 555 -5.76 6.00 -9.78
C ALA A 555 -4.96 7.09 -9.07
N ALA A 556 -5.59 8.19 -8.63
CA ALA A 556 -4.92 9.20 -7.81
C ALA A 556 -4.53 8.66 -6.42
N ALA A 557 -5.45 7.97 -5.73
CA ALA A 557 -5.18 7.36 -4.43
C ALA A 557 -4.15 6.22 -4.51
N LEU A 558 -4.27 5.35 -5.52
CA LEU A 558 -3.30 4.30 -5.83
C LEU A 558 -1.96 4.90 -6.28
N GLY A 559 -1.97 6.04 -6.98
CA GLY A 559 -0.77 6.77 -7.37
C GLY A 559 0.08 7.15 -6.16
N VAL A 560 -0.56 7.60 -5.06
CA VAL A 560 0.14 7.86 -3.79
C VAL A 560 0.81 6.60 -3.24
N ALA A 561 0.05 5.50 -3.12
CA ALA A 561 0.59 4.23 -2.61
C ALA A 561 1.70 3.68 -3.53
N ARG A 562 1.51 3.80 -4.86
CA ARG A 562 2.48 3.41 -5.88
C ARG A 562 3.75 4.20 -5.74
N ASP A 563 3.71 5.53 -5.76
CA ASP A 563 4.91 6.37 -5.74
C ASP A 563 5.71 6.17 -4.44
N ILE A 564 5.03 6.04 -3.30
CA ILE A 564 5.67 5.68 -2.03
C ILE A 564 6.33 4.29 -2.14
N SER A 565 5.63 3.30 -2.68
CA SER A 565 6.17 1.94 -2.84
C SER A 565 7.34 1.87 -3.82
N VAL A 566 7.29 2.64 -4.92
CA VAL A 566 8.35 2.78 -5.92
C VAL A 566 9.57 3.44 -5.28
N TYR A 567 9.37 4.48 -4.47
CA TYR A 567 10.43 5.15 -3.72
C TYR A 567 11.09 4.26 -2.66
N SER A 568 10.37 3.26 -2.16
CA SER A 568 10.84 2.22 -1.23
C SER A 568 11.32 0.94 -1.92
N THR A 569 11.21 0.83 -3.24
CA THR A 569 11.58 -0.40 -3.96
C THR A 569 13.09 -0.59 -3.95
N ARG A 570 13.55 -1.69 -3.33
CA ARG A 570 14.96 -2.07 -3.25
C ARG A 570 15.42 -2.80 -4.52
N THR A 571 16.51 -2.33 -5.12
CA THR A 571 17.26 -3.01 -6.20
C THR A 571 18.45 -3.79 -5.66
N LEU A 572 19.01 -4.64 -6.53
CA LEU A 572 19.76 -5.80 -6.12
C LEU A 572 21.28 -5.69 -6.18
N ALA A 573 21.90 -5.78 -5.01
CA ALA A 573 22.93 -6.80 -4.83
C ALA A 573 22.73 -7.63 -3.57
N ALA A 574 22.04 -7.12 -2.55
CA ALA A 574 22.03 -7.76 -1.24
C ALA A 574 20.63 -8.31 -0.86
N LYS A 575 20.60 -9.52 -0.28
CA LYS A 575 19.42 -10.05 0.41
C LYS A 575 19.03 -8.99 1.45
N PRO A 576 17.78 -8.48 1.46
CA PRO A 576 17.42 -7.46 2.42
C PRO A 576 17.65 -8.03 3.83
N GLY A 577 18.34 -7.24 4.66
CA GLY A 577 18.78 -7.65 5.98
C GLY A 577 19.79 -6.67 6.57
N PRO A 578 20.08 -6.77 7.88
CA PRO A 578 21.00 -5.87 8.55
C PRO A 578 22.38 -5.90 7.89
N GLY A 579 22.93 -4.73 7.54
CA GLY A 579 24.25 -4.61 6.91
C GLY A 579 24.30 -4.91 5.40
N SER A 580 23.16 -5.21 4.78
CA SER A 580 23.08 -5.41 3.33
C SER A 580 23.12 -4.05 2.63
N ALA A 581 24.01 -3.86 1.63
CA ALA A 581 24.04 -2.67 0.78
C ALA A 581 22.85 -2.70 -0.20
N SER A 582 21.65 -2.54 0.34
CA SER A 582 20.44 -2.39 -0.45
C SER A 582 20.44 -1.01 -1.09
N ARG A 583 20.30 -0.96 -2.41
CA ARG A 583 20.14 0.28 -3.18
C ARG A 583 18.67 0.53 -3.47
N TYR A 584 18.31 1.80 -3.63
CA TYR A 584 16.95 2.20 -3.99
C TYR A 584 17.00 2.82 -5.40
N ALA A 585 17.19 2.02 -6.45
CA ALA A 585 17.52 2.58 -7.78
C ALA A 585 16.54 3.64 -8.27
N GLN A 586 15.23 3.49 -8.04
CA GLN A 586 14.27 4.52 -8.47
C GLN A 586 14.40 5.80 -7.65
N ARG A 587 14.59 5.70 -6.32
CA ARG A 587 14.92 6.86 -5.47
C ARG A 587 16.22 7.53 -5.93
N GLU A 588 17.26 6.76 -6.18
CA GLU A 588 18.56 7.26 -6.64
C GLU A 588 18.44 7.95 -8.00
N ARG A 589 17.64 7.42 -8.93
CA ARG A 589 17.33 8.08 -10.21
C ARG A 589 16.57 9.40 -10.03
N ILE A 590 15.55 9.43 -9.17
CA ILE A 590 14.80 10.67 -8.87
C ILE A 590 15.72 11.74 -8.27
N LEU A 591 16.55 11.37 -7.29
CA LEU A 591 17.56 12.26 -6.70
C LEU A 591 18.63 12.68 -7.73
N GLY A 592 19.00 11.78 -8.65
CA GLY A 592 19.89 12.04 -9.76
C GLY A 592 19.32 13.11 -10.70
N ARG A 593 18.04 13.03 -11.06
CA ARG A 593 17.38 14.05 -11.89
C ARG A 593 17.34 15.43 -11.25
N PHE A 594 17.13 15.49 -9.93
CA PHE A 594 17.24 16.76 -9.19
C PHE A 594 18.60 17.42 -9.45
N ARG A 595 19.70 16.64 -9.33
CA ARG A 595 21.06 17.15 -9.55
C ARG A 595 21.32 17.51 -11.00
N LEU A 596 20.89 16.67 -11.94
CA LEU A 596 21.05 16.95 -13.37
C LEU A 596 20.36 18.26 -13.78
N VAL A 597 19.14 18.52 -13.28
CA VAL A 597 18.43 19.78 -13.54
C VAL A 597 19.17 20.96 -12.90
N HIS A 598 19.61 20.83 -11.65
CA HIS A 598 20.43 21.84 -10.98
C HIS A 598 21.68 22.20 -11.78
N ASP A 599 22.50 21.21 -12.13
CA ASP A 599 23.78 21.38 -12.82
C ASP A 599 23.57 21.90 -14.25
N HIS A 600 22.45 21.53 -14.87
CA HIS A 600 22.05 22.05 -16.17
C HIS A 600 21.76 23.56 -16.12
N LEU A 601 21.00 24.01 -15.11
CA LEU A 601 20.74 25.45 -14.92
C LEU A 601 21.97 26.23 -14.47
N ALA A 602 22.77 25.67 -13.56
CA ALA A 602 23.98 26.31 -13.04
C ALA A 602 25.04 26.57 -14.13
N ARG A 603 25.06 25.74 -15.19
CA ARG A 603 25.88 25.98 -16.39
C ARG A 603 25.40 27.14 -17.26
N GLN A 604 24.12 27.50 -17.15
CA GLN A 604 23.50 28.57 -17.93
C GLN A 604 23.50 29.91 -17.18
N MET A 605 23.51 29.88 -15.84
CA MET A 605 23.50 31.05 -14.99
C MET A 605 24.33 30.82 -13.72
N ASP A 606 25.41 31.58 -13.55
CA ASP A 606 26.12 31.67 -12.26
C ASP A 606 25.23 32.43 -11.27
N TYR A 607 24.70 31.73 -10.28
CA TYR A 607 23.66 32.23 -9.39
C TYR A 607 24.20 32.55 -8.00
N ASP A 608 23.58 33.54 -7.34
CA ASP A 608 23.95 33.97 -6.00
C ASP A 608 23.31 33.09 -4.93
N ARG A 609 22.08 32.62 -5.17
CA ARG A 609 21.30 31.79 -4.24
C ARG A 609 20.41 30.76 -4.95
N LEU A 610 20.15 29.67 -4.24
CA LEU A 610 19.27 28.58 -4.68
C LEU A 610 17.97 28.60 -3.86
N ILE A 611 16.83 28.62 -4.52
CA ILE A 611 15.51 28.40 -3.90
C ILE A 611 14.95 27.09 -4.42
N VAL A 612 14.54 26.20 -3.52
CA VAL A 612 13.84 24.97 -3.87
C VAL A 612 12.40 25.08 -3.40
N VAL A 613 11.46 24.96 -4.32
CA VAL A 613 10.02 24.96 -4.03
C VAL A 613 9.50 23.55 -4.27
N ALA A 614 8.94 22.92 -3.25
CA ALA A 614 8.57 21.53 -3.30
C ALA A 614 7.16 21.27 -2.74
N HIS A 615 6.44 20.32 -3.33
CA HIS A 615 5.12 19.90 -2.84
C HIS A 615 5.08 18.39 -2.59
N SER A 616 4.36 17.97 -1.55
CA SER A 616 4.13 16.54 -1.25
C SER A 616 5.44 15.74 -1.24
N GLN A 617 5.53 14.59 -1.92
CA GLN A 617 6.75 13.78 -2.04
C GLN A 617 7.94 14.54 -2.65
N GLY A 618 7.71 15.58 -3.45
CA GLY A 618 8.78 16.47 -3.92
C GLY A 618 9.57 17.10 -2.78
N THR A 619 8.94 17.30 -1.62
CA THR A 619 9.61 17.77 -0.40
C THR A 619 10.67 16.79 0.08
N VAL A 620 10.39 15.50 0.00
CA VAL A 620 11.30 14.43 0.40
C VAL A 620 12.50 14.37 -0.54
N VAL A 621 12.23 14.47 -1.85
CA VAL A 621 13.28 14.52 -2.89
C VAL A 621 14.18 15.74 -2.69
N ALA A 622 13.60 16.92 -2.48
CA ALA A 622 14.34 18.16 -2.23
C ALA A 622 15.19 18.06 -0.96
N ALA A 623 14.59 17.64 0.16
CA ALA A 623 15.27 17.48 1.44
C ALA A 623 16.47 16.52 1.33
N GLN A 624 16.30 15.34 0.75
CA GLN A 624 17.39 14.38 0.59
C GLN A 624 18.47 14.86 -0.39
N SER A 625 18.09 15.57 -1.46
CA SER A 625 19.05 16.12 -2.41
C SER A 625 19.92 17.19 -1.77
N LEU A 626 19.32 18.12 -1.02
CA LEU A 626 20.03 19.17 -0.28
C LEU A 626 20.89 18.61 0.88
N ALA A 627 20.47 17.49 1.48
CA ALA A 627 21.21 16.75 2.49
C ALA A 627 22.42 15.97 1.93
N SER A 628 22.58 15.81 0.62
CA SER A 628 23.65 14.98 0.04
C SER A 628 25.03 15.66 -0.09
N ASN A 629 25.14 16.96 0.21
CA ASN A 629 26.36 17.79 0.11
C ASN A 629 27.02 17.85 -1.29
N GLN A 630 26.26 17.61 -2.35
CA GLN A 630 26.77 17.60 -3.72
C GLN A 630 26.52 18.92 -4.47
N MET A 631 26.04 19.97 -3.79
CA MET A 631 25.75 21.27 -4.39
C MET A 631 26.77 22.32 -3.94
N PRO A 632 27.03 23.35 -4.76
CA PRO A 632 27.90 24.47 -4.39
C PRO A 632 27.50 25.11 -3.06
N GLU A 633 28.47 25.59 -2.29
CA GLU A 633 28.25 26.35 -1.05
C GLU A 633 27.69 27.76 -1.38
N ARG A 634 26.38 27.81 -1.61
CA ARG A 634 25.59 29.02 -1.82
C ARG A 634 24.44 29.05 -0.83
N PRO A 635 23.89 30.22 -0.46
CA PRO A 635 22.66 30.30 0.33
C PRO A 635 21.53 29.47 -0.29
N ARG A 636 20.92 28.59 0.51
CA ARG A 636 19.86 27.68 0.09
C ARG A 636 18.57 27.95 0.86
N PHE A 637 17.49 28.15 0.14
CA PHE A 637 16.16 28.36 0.69
C PHE A 637 15.28 27.17 0.31
N LEU A 638 14.52 26.64 1.27
CA LEU A 638 13.59 25.55 1.02
C LEU A 638 12.17 26.02 1.35
N LEU A 639 11.29 26.00 0.36
CA LEU A 639 9.86 26.22 0.51
C LEU A 639 9.15 24.90 0.26
N THR A 640 8.46 24.38 1.26
CA THR A 640 7.70 23.12 1.14
C THR A 640 6.21 23.37 1.30
N MET A 641 5.40 22.58 0.61
CA MET A 641 3.94 22.68 0.63
C MET A 641 3.35 21.27 0.81
N GLY A 642 2.46 21.09 1.78
CA GLY A 642 1.87 19.79 2.05
C GLY A 642 2.94 18.70 2.24
N SER A 643 3.94 18.94 3.09
CA SER A 643 5.09 18.05 3.25
C SER A 643 4.78 16.78 4.07
N PRO A 644 4.97 15.56 3.53
CA PRO A 644 4.85 14.30 4.28
C PRO A 644 6.11 13.96 5.09
N LEU A 645 7.11 14.85 5.09
CA LEU A 645 8.47 14.54 5.50
C LEU A 645 8.58 14.14 6.96
N THR A 646 7.95 14.85 7.88
CA THR A 646 7.99 14.50 9.32
C THR A 646 7.00 13.39 9.66
N HIS A 647 5.79 13.46 9.11
CA HIS A 647 4.65 12.67 9.60
C HIS A 647 4.49 11.29 8.98
N ILE A 648 4.99 11.12 7.75
CA ILE A 648 5.02 9.82 7.07
C ILE A 648 6.45 9.32 7.06
N TYR A 649 7.36 10.06 6.41
CA TYR A 649 8.72 9.56 6.20
C TYR A 649 9.55 9.53 7.48
N GLY A 650 9.64 10.65 8.20
CA GLY A 650 10.39 10.79 9.44
C GLY A 650 9.82 9.94 10.57
N GLN A 651 8.50 9.74 10.60
CA GLN A 651 7.87 8.89 11.62
C GLN A 651 8.08 7.40 11.36
N TYR A 652 7.86 6.91 10.13
CA TYR A 652 7.88 5.47 9.83
C TYR A 652 9.24 4.96 9.34
N PHE A 653 10.10 5.84 8.87
CA PHE A 653 11.39 5.51 8.28
C PHE A 653 12.48 6.46 8.80
N ALA A 654 12.42 6.78 10.10
CA ALA A 654 13.25 7.77 10.77
C ALA A 654 14.75 7.67 10.42
N ARG A 655 15.29 6.46 10.31
CA ARG A 655 16.71 6.25 9.98
C ARG A 655 17.07 6.66 8.55
N GLY A 656 16.18 6.43 7.60
CA GLY A 656 16.40 6.75 6.18
C GLY A 656 16.06 8.20 5.81
N PHE A 657 15.34 8.90 6.67
CA PHE A 657 14.78 10.23 6.39
C PHE A 657 15.04 11.26 7.50
N GLY A 658 16.12 11.07 8.27
CA GLY A 658 16.56 12.02 9.28
C GLY A 658 16.85 13.41 8.67
N LEU A 659 16.47 14.46 9.39
CA LEU A 659 16.58 15.86 8.92
C LEU A 659 17.82 16.59 9.46
N ASP A 660 18.56 15.98 10.38
CA ASP A 660 19.76 16.56 10.98
C ASP A 660 20.79 17.08 9.96
N PRO A 661 21.03 16.40 8.81
CA PRO A 661 21.98 16.89 7.81
C PRO A 661 21.57 18.22 7.14
N LEU A 662 20.32 18.67 7.26
CA LEU A 662 19.86 19.95 6.72
C LEU A 662 20.17 21.12 7.64
N ALA A 663 20.36 20.87 8.94
CA ALA A 663 20.75 21.91 9.89
C ALA A 663 22.12 22.49 9.48
N GLY A 664 22.18 23.83 9.36
CA GLY A 664 23.38 24.54 8.91
C GLY A 664 23.61 24.56 7.40
N ARG A 665 22.77 23.87 6.59
CA ARG A 665 22.86 23.89 5.12
C ARG A 665 21.80 24.74 4.44
N LEU A 666 20.72 25.02 5.16
CA LEU A 666 19.64 25.90 4.70
C LEU A 666 19.79 27.24 5.40
N ALA A 667 19.75 28.31 4.61
CA ALA A 667 19.64 29.68 5.12
C ALA A 667 18.24 29.92 5.71
N ARG A 668 17.21 29.30 5.13
CA ARG A 668 15.82 29.38 5.61
C ARG A 668 15.00 28.21 5.09
N TRP A 669 14.06 27.73 5.91
CA TRP A 669 13.04 26.76 5.50
C TRP A 669 11.65 27.25 5.90
N ILE A 670 10.77 27.43 4.92
CA ILE A 670 9.34 27.71 5.14
C ILE A 670 8.53 26.47 4.75
N ASN A 671 7.67 25.99 5.62
CA ASN A 671 6.73 24.89 5.32
C ASN A 671 5.29 25.41 5.39
N VAL A 672 4.58 25.38 4.26
CA VAL A 672 3.17 25.73 4.18
C VAL A 672 2.32 24.47 4.26
N TYR A 673 1.34 24.44 5.17
CA TYR A 673 0.48 23.28 5.36
C TYR A 673 -0.96 23.68 5.69
N ARG A 674 -1.89 22.76 5.44
CA ARG A 674 -3.31 22.92 5.73
C ARG A 674 -3.72 21.98 6.85
N CYS A 675 -4.76 22.35 7.59
CA CYS A 675 -5.26 21.50 8.67
C CYS A 675 -5.97 20.24 8.18
N ASP A 676 -6.52 20.29 6.96
CA ASP A 676 -7.32 19.23 6.36
C ASP A 676 -6.53 18.37 5.37
N ASP A 677 -5.24 18.66 5.19
CA ASP A 677 -4.32 17.84 4.41
C ASP A 677 -3.93 16.57 5.19
N PHE A 678 -4.20 15.40 4.61
CA PHE A 678 -3.98 14.08 5.21
C PHE A 678 -2.57 13.53 4.96
N VAL A 679 -1.84 14.14 4.04
CA VAL A 679 -0.51 13.71 3.61
C VAL A 679 0.53 14.64 4.19
N GLY A 680 0.27 15.95 4.07
CA GLY A 680 1.20 17.01 4.31
C GLY A 680 0.84 17.93 5.47
N THR A 681 1.57 17.84 6.56
CA THR A 681 1.32 18.65 7.77
C THR A 681 2.55 19.47 8.15
N TYR A 682 2.71 19.83 9.42
CA TYR A 682 3.89 20.57 9.87
C TYR A 682 5.18 19.76 9.66
N VAL A 683 6.31 20.45 9.59
CA VAL A 683 7.62 19.82 9.54
C VAL A 683 8.37 20.19 10.81
N SER A 684 8.81 19.16 11.54
CA SER A 684 9.70 19.32 12.69
C SER A 684 11.11 18.91 12.30
N ALA A 685 12.01 19.89 12.31
CA ALA A 685 13.46 19.70 12.22
C ALA A 685 14.11 20.38 13.44
N GLY A 686 15.26 19.88 13.90
CA GLY A 686 15.95 20.39 15.09
C GLY A 686 16.18 21.92 15.06
N ASN A 687 16.21 22.53 16.24
CA ASN A 687 16.54 23.95 16.49
C ASN A 687 15.61 25.00 15.84
N GLY A 688 14.35 24.66 15.53
CA GLY A 688 13.41 25.63 14.96
C GLY A 688 13.80 26.11 13.55
N LEU A 689 14.57 25.29 12.81
CA LEU A 689 15.01 25.58 11.44
C LEU A 689 13.85 25.89 10.48
N VAL A 690 12.65 25.39 10.79
CA VAL A 690 11.48 25.44 9.91
C VAL A 690 10.43 26.40 10.43
N GLU A 691 10.11 27.40 9.62
CA GLU A 691 8.96 28.28 9.80
C GLU A 691 7.71 27.59 9.23
N ASN A 692 6.85 27.09 10.12
CA ASN A 692 5.62 26.40 9.74
C ASN A 692 4.45 27.39 9.58
N LEU A 693 4.03 27.61 8.34
CA LEU A 693 2.93 28.49 7.97
C LEU A 693 1.66 27.69 7.72
N ARG A 694 0.70 27.81 8.64
CA ARG A 694 -0.62 27.24 8.45
C ARG A 694 -1.48 28.13 7.56
N VAL A 695 -2.18 27.55 6.59
CA VAL A 695 -3.12 28.25 5.71
C VAL A 695 -4.53 27.64 5.78
N ALA A 696 -5.49 28.35 5.16
CA ALA A 696 -6.89 27.95 5.15
C ALA A 696 -7.11 26.54 4.56
N PRO A 697 -8.12 25.79 5.04
CA PRO A 697 -8.36 24.42 4.61
C PRO A 697 -8.71 24.34 3.11
N ASN A 698 -8.07 23.42 2.37
CA ASN A 698 -8.37 23.15 0.95
C ASN A 698 -7.83 21.78 0.47
N GLY A 699 -7.66 20.83 1.39
CA GLY A 699 -7.14 19.49 1.11
C GLY A 699 -5.66 19.47 0.72
N HIS A 700 -5.18 18.38 0.09
CA HIS A 700 -3.77 18.19 -0.27
C HIS A 700 -3.37 18.78 -1.63
N THR A 701 -4.33 19.08 -2.50
CA THR A 701 -4.08 19.51 -3.90
C THR A 701 -4.23 21.02 -4.06
N GLY A 702 -3.74 21.57 -5.18
CA GLY A 702 -3.95 22.99 -5.51
C GLY A 702 -3.16 23.99 -4.66
N TYR A 703 -2.07 23.58 -4.01
CA TYR A 703 -1.19 24.52 -3.30
C TYR A 703 -0.56 25.58 -4.22
N TRP A 704 -0.22 25.18 -5.46
CA TRP A 704 0.48 26.03 -6.44
C TRP A 704 -0.30 27.29 -6.85
N THR A 705 -1.63 27.24 -6.81
CA THR A 705 -2.52 28.32 -7.28
C THR A 705 -3.38 28.91 -6.16
N ASP A 706 -3.21 28.45 -4.91
CA ASP A 706 -4.03 28.90 -3.79
C ASP A 706 -3.61 30.29 -3.31
N ARG A 707 -4.52 31.26 -3.43
CA ARG A 707 -4.32 32.64 -2.99
C ARG A 707 -3.92 32.76 -1.52
N ASN A 708 -4.41 31.88 -0.65
CA ASN A 708 -4.05 31.87 0.77
C ASN A 708 -2.59 31.48 0.99
N VAL A 709 -2.09 30.53 0.19
CA VAL A 709 -0.67 30.13 0.19
C VAL A 709 0.18 31.31 -0.25
N TRP A 710 -0.13 31.92 -1.38
CA TRP A 710 0.61 33.07 -1.90
C TRP A 710 0.56 34.31 -0.99
N SER A 711 -0.58 34.56 -0.34
CA SER A 711 -0.72 35.64 0.64
C SER A 711 0.13 35.39 1.88
N ALA A 712 0.16 34.15 2.39
CA ALA A 712 1.04 33.77 3.50
C ALA A 712 2.52 33.92 3.11
N LEU A 713 2.91 33.42 1.94
CA LEU A 713 4.28 33.55 1.43
C LEU A 713 4.69 35.01 1.26
N ARG A 714 3.84 35.87 0.69
CA ARG A 714 4.15 37.29 0.55
C ARG A 714 4.41 37.97 1.89
N ARG A 715 3.61 37.65 2.92
CA ARG A 715 3.80 38.22 4.27
C ARG A 715 5.11 37.76 4.89
N THR A 716 5.45 36.48 4.71
CA THR A 716 6.68 35.88 5.25
C THR A 716 7.96 36.31 4.51
N LEU A 717 7.84 36.60 3.22
CA LEU A 717 8.96 37.06 2.37
C LEU A 717 9.17 38.58 2.43
N ALA A 718 8.17 39.35 2.88
CA ALA A 718 8.35 40.79 3.08
C ALA A 718 9.43 41.05 4.15
N PRO A 719 10.29 42.07 3.96
CA PRO A 719 11.24 42.48 5.00
C PRO A 719 10.50 42.75 6.30
N GLN A 720 10.90 42.08 7.40
CA GLN A 720 10.42 42.46 8.72
C GLN A 720 11.00 43.85 9.04
N PRO A 721 10.18 44.81 9.50
CA PRO A 721 10.70 46.10 9.93
C PRO A 721 11.72 45.88 11.05
N ALA A 722 12.90 46.51 10.93
CA ALA A 722 14.08 46.28 11.77
C ALA A 722 13.92 46.62 13.27
N ASP A 723 12.76 47.13 13.70
CA ASP A 723 12.51 47.68 15.03
C ASP A 723 11.60 46.81 15.94
N ARG A 724 11.37 45.53 15.61
CA ARG A 724 10.72 44.63 16.58
C ARG A 724 11.75 44.08 17.57
N ASP A 725 11.83 44.79 18.68
CA ASP A 725 12.51 44.40 19.91
C ASP A 725 12.25 42.92 20.22
N ILE A 726 13.30 42.10 20.23
CA ILE A 726 13.26 40.62 20.30
C ILE A 726 12.66 40.10 21.64
N ASN A 727 12.32 41.00 22.56
CA ASN A 727 11.70 40.68 23.84
C ASN A 727 10.17 40.55 23.78
N ASP A 728 9.52 40.89 22.68
CA ASP A 728 8.06 40.71 22.54
C ASP A 728 7.75 39.28 22.07
N ARG A 729 7.81 38.33 23.01
CA ARG A 729 7.47 36.91 22.82
C ARG A 729 5.97 36.64 22.64
N ASP A 730 5.16 37.68 22.54
CA ASP A 730 3.76 37.54 22.15
C ASP A 730 3.69 37.41 20.63
N SER A 731 3.72 36.15 20.19
CA SER A 731 3.36 35.77 18.83
C SER A 731 2.09 36.52 18.43
N PRO A 732 2.03 37.18 17.25
CA PRO A 732 0.84 37.90 16.85
C PRO A 732 -0.33 36.90 16.85
N ALA A 733 -1.35 37.19 17.64
CA ALA A 733 -2.63 36.51 17.55
C ALA A 733 -2.99 36.45 16.06
N GLY A 734 -3.16 35.24 15.53
CA GLY A 734 -3.54 35.04 14.14
C GLY A 734 -4.74 35.92 13.82
N PRO A 735 -4.88 36.40 12.56
CA PRO A 735 -6.00 37.25 12.21
C PRO A 735 -7.30 36.56 12.62
N LEU A 736 -8.06 37.20 13.51
CA LEU A 736 -9.44 36.82 13.80
C LEU A 736 -10.19 36.94 12.48
N VAL A 737 -10.47 35.80 11.86
CA VAL A 737 -11.27 35.69 10.66
C VAL A 737 -12.73 35.88 11.09
N ALA A 738 -13.39 36.89 10.52
CA ALA A 738 -14.83 37.07 10.58
C ALA A 738 -15.54 36.10 9.62
#